data_AF-A0A1M5YAX5-F1
#
_entry.id   AF-A0A1M5YAX5-F1
#
_cell.length_a   1.000
_cell.length_b   1.000
_cell.length_c   1.000
_cell.angle_alpha   90.00
_cell.angle_beta   90.00
_cell.angle_gamma   90.00
#
_symmetry.space_group_name_H-M   'P 1'
#
loop_
_entity.id
_entity.type
_entity.pdbx_description
1 polymer ?
#
loop_
_entity_poly.entity_id
_entity_poly.type
_entity_poly.pdbx_seq_one_letter_code
_entity_poly.pdbx_strand_id
1 'polypeptide(L)'
;QADGTYSFNPGSAFQSLAQGATATSSITYTVTDADGATSDATLTVTVTGTNDVPTVTDDAQSVTEDVDVDAGVLSVGGYVTITDLDAGQSSFNPSTLAFGSSTAAGGTQLGSIEINADGTYTYSVSNAAVQYLKAGESIVETYTVKSADGTATSTITITINGTNDEPTAESSSITGTEDTPIILAWDDFHVSDPGTDPGVKITALPADGVLQYWNGSAWTNVAANQIISKEDIDAHHLRFVPEANQSGVDGYNQDGAGDQLNDYAQLTFQPVNSQGTGADATLTIDITPVADAPDLNFTLEVPVTTIEHTSFNATFGGASFTVTDGKVVNSSVSGATLRTGSSGGSGSSKDIFVVGTISSNNSIDGKNGTDIVYFSKDSSHYTYTQTGSSGSNWKVTDTDTGKTVTLTSIEGFVFSDGEHVGSVDVSAPVSTGFDTYGVNLESALVDADGSESLSAITVSGLPAGASFNMGAAGAEAGTWTFPSGTDLGHLQLTVPLGTGQLTLTASVTSTEQLGGSETTTVDATIQQYSVTTGTTGSDTLPGDAANNVLVGDPGGVKSNIEPGTNYNIALLVDVSKSMDDNSGEKINGKNISRLALAKAALDNLAEQLAGHDGNVNVALISFSTGSKEIITVQFNANDPDAVNLAKLQNAIDGLSSDMYTNYEAAFAKANEWFASDKATEGYTNLTFFLTDGNPTTYNGESRPNADTNYNDMYKALDDYNALAGISKVQAIGIGSGVTESYLKFFDNTDVTAQSIVPFGPNGDNTTVANFNSSGAWKTAGNWSQDGGGTINFDSNRLNITDSNKNNTAFTVGSPTFSIDNGDYAKISFAYSSSNFSSGDKFSWTLMKLVDGIWTLEESGDRTSSSSTTITTAKTYDAGQYQLVFTVNDGSSNTSSSGQAQVRIDDIQLVGQDVLAGAVGDVQIVNDAAGLQAALEHGSNTTEPAAVGNDTLNGGDGNDILFGDVINTAGLPWGTPGHPAQPADLADMKGIDALKLFLANGGDNPTDAQVFQYIKDNHAQFDVAGDTHGGGDTLNGGAGHDILFGQGGNDVLHGDEGNDILYGGTGNDTLVGGKGDDTLIGGAGDDIFKWELNDEGTIAAPAIDTIKDFGLGHGDASGADKLDLSELLVGEDAAGADLSKFLHLSGSEDGKDTVINVSSHGGLAANGTGFDQQIVLKDVHLDDLVGVGHGNQNEMIKNLIDSGKLNVDQG
;
A
#
# COMPACT_ATOMS: atom_id res chain seq x y z
N GLN A 1 43.00 129.81 81.50
CA GLN A 1 42.42 131.16 81.47
C GLN A 1 42.73 131.85 82.80
N ALA A 2 42.67 133.19 82.89
CA ALA A 2 43.06 133.93 84.10
C ALA A 2 42.16 133.63 85.32
N ASP A 3 40.94 133.12 85.10
CA ASP A 3 39.99 132.70 86.13
C ASP A 3 40.19 131.24 86.62
N GLY A 4 41.20 130.54 86.10
CA GLY A 4 41.49 129.14 86.43
C GLY A 4 40.81 128.11 85.53
N THR A 5 39.98 128.49 84.56
CA THR A 5 39.36 127.53 83.62
C THR A 5 40.32 127.10 82.50
N TYR A 6 40.15 125.89 81.96
CA TYR A 6 40.94 125.36 80.83
C TYR A 6 40.08 124.50 79.87
N SER A 7 40.55 124.37 78.63
CA SER A 7 40.03 123.45 77.61
C SER A 7 41.20 122.64 77.04
N PHE A 8 41.00 121.34 76.85
CA PHE A 8 41.99 120.42 76.32
C PHE A 8 41.38 119.64 75.15
N ASN A 9 42.00 119.71 73.98
CA ASN A 9 41.65 118.91 72.82
C ASN A 9 42.80 117.91 72.55
N PRO A 10 42.59 116.59 72.74
CA PRO A 10 43.65 115.60 72.53
C PRO A 10 44.07 115.46 71.07
N GLY A 11 43.22 115.79 70.10
CA GLY A 11 43.47 115.46 68.68
C GLY A 11 43.71 113.96 68.45
N SER A 12 44.42 113.60 67.38
CA SER A 12 44.71 112.20 67.05
C SER A 12 45.95 111.63 67.74
N ALA A 13 46.70 112.46 68.48
CA ALA A 13 47.97 112.08 69.10
C ALA A 13 47.84 110.97 70.17
N PHE A 14 46.61 110.66 70.58
CA PHE A 14 46.29 109.68 71.61
C PHE A 14 45.43 108.51 71.09
N GLN A 15 45.17 108.41 69.77
CA GLN A 15 44.35 107.33 69.19
C GLN A 15 45.04 105.96 69.24
N SER A 16 46.35 105.90 69.47
CA SER A 16 47.07 104.64 69.65
C SER A 16 47.04 104.14 71.10
N LEU A 17 46.32 104.83 72.00
CA LEU A 17 46.20 104.43 73.41
C LEU A 17 45.15 103.33 73.55
N ALA A 18 45.62 102.12 73.87
CA ALA A 18 44.76 100.99 74.21
C ALA A 18 43.80 101.30 75.39
N GLN A 19 42.71 100.54 75.50
CA GLN A 19 41.69 100.72 76.53
C GLN A 19 42.27 100.81 77.94
N GLY A 20 41.97 101.92 78.64
CA GLY A 20 42.42 102.14 80.01
C GLY A 20 43.89 102.58 80.15
N ALA A 21 44.68 102.55 79.07
CA ALA A 21 45.99 103.19 79.03
C ALA A 21 45.81 104.69 79.20
N THR A 22 46.66 105.33 80.02
CA THR A 22 46.59 106.76 80.25
C THR A 22 47.86 107.46 79.78
N ALA A 23 47.68 108.61 79.15
CA ALA A 23 48.76 109.54 78.88
C ALA A 23 48.42 110.87 79.56
N THR A 24 49.44 111.53 80.11
CA THR A 24 49.25 112.84 80.72
C THR A 24 49.80 113.94 79.82
N SER A 25 49.06 115.03 79.72
CA SER A 25 49.53 116.28 79.14
C SER A 25 49.50 117.32 80.24
N SER A 26 50.65 117.93 80.53
CA SER A 26 50.75 118.95 81.58
C SER A 26 51.20 120.30 81.03
N ILE A 27 50.73 121.36 81.69
CA ILE A 27 51.18 122.73 81.46
C ILE A 27 51.41 123.42 82.80
N THR A 28 52.55 124.07 82.96
CA THR A 28 52.88 124.88 84.14
C THR A 28 52.38 126.31 83.92
N TYR A 29 51.72 126.87 84.92
CA TYR A 29 51.23 128.24 84.94
C TYR A 29 51.58 128.91 86.26
N THR A 30 51.90 130.20 86.20
CA THR A 30 52.26 131.01 87.37
C THR A 30 51.06 131.79 87.86
N VAL A 31 50.74 131.67 89.15
CA VAL A 31 49.77 132.52 89.84
C VAL A 31 50.51 133.59 90.63
N THR A 32 50.05 134.83 90.51
CA THR A 32 50.63 136.00 91.18
C THR A 32 49.59 136.57 92.12
N ASP A 33 49.95 136.86 93.36
CA ASP A 33 49.04 137.52 94.30
C ASP A 33 48.98 139.04 94.08
N ALA A 34 48.10 139.70 94.82
CA ALA A 34 47.86 141.14 94.69
C ALA A 34 49.07 142.00 95.09
N ASP A 35 50.02 141.45 95.85
CA ASP A 35 51.24 142.14 96.27
C ASP A 35 52.44 141.81 95.34
N GLY A 36 52.20 141.04 94.28
CA GLY A 36 53.18 140.74 93.24
C GLY A 36 54.05 139.52 93.50
N ALA A 37 53.76 138.71 94.54
CA ALA A 37 54.46 137.46 94.79
C ALA A 37 53.90 136.33 93.90
N THR A 38 54.78 135.52 93.31
CA THR A 38 54.42 134.48 92.36
C THR A 38 54.61 133.07 92.90
N SER A 39 53.73 132.15 92.54
CA SER A 39 53.93 130.70 92.70
C SER A 39 53.55 129.98 91.42
N ASP A 40 54.38 129.03 91.00
CA ASP A 40 54.05 128.15 89.89
C ASP A 40 53.15 127.01 90.36
N ALA A 41 52.19 126.66 89.52
CA ALA A 41 51.33 125.49 89.64
C ALA A 41 51.31 124.74 88.31
N THR A 42 51.08 123.43 88.34
CA THR A 42 50.98 122.63 87.11
C THR A 42 49.57 122.08 86.98
N LEU A 43 48.97 122.27 85.80
CA LEU A 43 47.75 121.58 85.39
C LEU A 43 48.16 120.32 84.63
N THR A 44 47.74 119.17 85.12
CA THR A 44 47.93 117.89 84.43
C THR A 44 46.56 117.37 83.99
N VAL A 45 46.41 117.11 82.69
CA VAL A 45 45.25 116.43 82.12
C VAL A 45 45.64 114.99 81.82
N THR A 46 44.92 114.05 82.41
CA THR A 46 45.07 112.62 82.11
C THR A 46 44.05 112.23 81.05
N VAL A 47 44.51 111.76 79.89
CA VAL A 47 43.69 111.19 78.82
C VAL A 47 43.70 109.68 78.99
N THR A 48 42.53 109.06 79.03
CA THR A 48 42.36 107.60 79.08
C THR A 48 41.91 107.11 77.72
N GLY A 49 42.65 106.15 77.14
CA GLY A 49 42.32 105.51 75.87
C GLY A 49 41.06 104.65 75.94
N THR A 50 40.37 104.53 74.80
CA THR A 50 39.20 103.66 74.57
C THR A 50 39.55 102.68 73.46
N ASN A 51 39.07 101.43 73.55
CA ASN A 51 39.34 100.40 72.53
C ASN A 51 38.71 100.78 71.18
N ASP A 52 39.49 100.75 70.10
CA ASP A 52 38.97 100.73 68.73
C ASP A 52 38.73 99.27 68.30
N VAL A 53 37.80 99.04 67.35
CA VAL A 53 37.53 97.67 66.85
C VAL A 53 38.44 97.42 65.63
N PRO A 54 39.18 96.30 65.57
CA PRO A 54 40.03 95.98 64.42
C PRO A 54 39.21 95.69 63.17
N THR A 55 39.79 95.97 62.02
CA THR A 55 39.25 95.54 60.72
C THR A 55 39.92 94.24 60.29
N VAL A 56 39.14 93.23 59.91
CA VAL A 56 39.62 91.90 59.47
C VAL A 56 39.11 91.53 58.07
N THR A 57 39.77 90.60 57.39
CA THR A 57 39.31 89.99 56.12
C THR A 57 39.02 88.49 56.28
N ASP A 58 38.15 87.96 55.42
CA ASP A 58 37.86 86.52 55.31
C ASP A 58 38.73 85.88 54.19
N ASP A 59 38.86 84.55 54.17
CA ASP A 59 39.58 83.80 53.13
C ASP A 59 38.83 82.51 52.72
N ALA A 60 39.09 82.01 51.51
CA ALA A 60 38.52 80.76 51.00
C ALA A 60 39.52 79.97 50.15
N GLN A 61 39.64 78.67 50.41
CA GLN A 61 40.56 77.74 49.72
C GLN A 61 39.87 76.41 49.39
N SER A 62 40.51 75.57 48.58
CA SER A 62 40.00 74.23 48.26
C SER A 62 41.11 73.18 48.15
N VAL A 63 40.72 71.93 48.39
CA VAL A 63 41.49 70.72 48.05
C VAL A 63 40.61 69.80 47.22
N THR A 64 41.23 68.95 46.41
CA THR A 64 40.53 67.90 45.63
C THR A 64 41.15 66.57 46.05
N GLU A 65 40.33 65.59 46.36
CA GLU A 65 40.85 64.25 46.68
C GLU A 65 41.68 63.68 45.53
N ASP A 66 42.62 62.80 45.87
CA ASP A 66 43.58 62.17 44.96
C ASP A 66 44.54 63.09 44.19
N VAL A 67 44.38 64.41 44.34
CA VAL A 67 45.24 65.42 43.73
C VAL A 67 46.19 65.98 44.78
N ASP A 68 47.49 65.98 44.47
CA ASP A 68 48.55 66.54 45.33
C ASP A 68 48.61 65.95 46.76
N VAL A 69 48.29 64.66 46.89
CA VAL A 69 48.34 63.92 48.16
C VAL A 69 49.78 63.74 48.62
N ASP A 70 50.12 64.26 49.81
CA ASP A 70 51.42 64.03 50.45
C ASP A 70 51.23 63.23 51.74
N ALA A 71 51.93 62.10 51.86
CA ALA A 71 51.83 61.16 52.98
C ALA A 71 50.38 60.78 53.40
N GLY A 72 49.46 60.71 52.42
CA GLY A 72 48.04 60.37 52.65
C GLY A 72 47.15 61.53 53.09
N VAL A 73 47.66 62.77 53.06
CA VAL A 73 46.98 63.98 53.52
C VAL A 73 46.90 65.01 52.38
N LEU A 74 45.77 65.67 52.27
CA LEU A 74 45.53 66.85 51.42
C LEU A 74 45.74 68.10 52.25
N SER A 75 46.50 69.09 51.75
CA SER A 75 46.77 70.32 52.49
C SER A 75 46.73 71.57 51.62
N VAL A 76 46.24 72.67 52.18
CA VAL A 76 46.23 73.99 51.53
C VAL A 76 46.53 75.10 52.54
N GLY A 77 47.33 76.09 52.14
CA GLY A 77 47.64 77.28 52.95
C GLY A 77 46.88 78.51 52.49
N GLY A 78 46.59 79.43 53.41
CA GLY A 78 45.92 80.70 53.14
C GLY A 78 46.28 81.78 54.15
N TYR A 79 45.63 82.94 54.07
CA TYR A 79 45.83 84.01 55.04
C TYR A 79 44.61 84.95 55.15
N VAL A 80 44.32 85.34 56.39
CA VAL A 80 43.41 86.43 56.74
C VAL A 80 44.22 87.62 57.26
N THR A 81 43.70 88.84 57.12
CA THR A 81 44.43 90.06 57.53
C THR A 81 43.71 90.77 58.66
N ILE A 82 44.48 91.46 59.51
CA ILE A 82 43.96 92.27 60.62
C ILE A 82 44.72 93.60 60.73
N THR A 83 43.98 94.69 60.92
CA THR A 83 44.54 96.02 61.18
C THR A 83 43.76 96.72 62.28
N ASP A 84 44.49 97.25 63.26
CA ASP A 84 43.96 97.95 64.44
C ASP A 84 44.69 99.29 64.63
N LEU A 85 43.95 100.32 65.07
CA LEU A 85 44.51 101.64 65.39
C LEU A 85 45.20 101.66 66.76
N ASP A 86 44.84 100.74 67.66
CA ASP A 86 45.46 100.57 68.97
C ASP A 86 46.84 99.91 68.84
N ALA A 87 47.86 100.54 69.43
CA ALA A 87 49.24 100.09 69.28
C ALA A 87 49.42 98.66 69.86
N GLY A 88 49.85 97.74 69.00
CA GLY A 88 50.10 96.34 69.37
C GLY A 88 48.88 95.42 69.31
N GLN A 89 47.71 95.89 68.85
CA GLN A 89 46.47 95.09 68.79
C GLN A 89 46.17 94.51 67.39
N SER A 90 47.00 94.77 66.37
CA SER A 90 46.86 94.16 65.03
C SER A 90 47.35 92.71 64.98
N SER A 91 46.74 91.82 65.76
CA SER A 91 47.01 90.39 65.71
C SER A 91 45.75 89.57 66.01
N PHE A 92 45.66 88.38 65.43
CA PHE A 92 44.63 87.40 65.79
C PHE A 92 45.01 86.69 67.08
N ASN A 93 44.01 86.13 67.76
CA ASN A 93 44.23 85.20 68.86
C ASN A 93 44.03 83.75 68.37
N PRO A 94 45.10 82.98 68.08
CA PRO A 94 44.97 81.60 67.61
C PRO A 94 44.18 80.69 68.55
N SER A 95 44.15 80.99 69.86
CA SER A 95 43.36 80.23 70.83
C SER A 95 41.85 80.39 70.67
N THR A 96 41.40 81.33 69.85
CA THR A 96 39.99 81.54 69.52
C THR A 96 39.56 80.87 68.22
N LEU A 97 40.50 80.20 67.53
CA LEU A 97 40.17 79.42 66.34
C LEU A 97 39.12 78.38 66.69
N ALA A 98 37.99 78.44 65.99
CA ALA A 98 36.86 77.56 66.21
C ALA A 98 36.32 77.07 64.87
N PHE A 99 36.01 75.78 64.80
CA PHE A 99 35.23 75.21 63.71
C PHE A 99 33.80 75.75 63.74
N GLY A 100 33.29 76.14 62.57
CA GLY A 100 31.96 76.68 62.35
C GLY A 100 30.97 75.59 61.95
N SER A 101 31.07 75.09 60.72
CA SER A 101 30.14 74.11 60.14
C SER A 101 30.79 73.26 59.06
N SER A 102 30.23 72.08 58.80
CA SER A 102 30.55 71.22 57.64
C SER A 102 29.26 70.79 56.92
N THR A 103 29.32 70.66 55.59
CA THR A 103 28.24 70.05 54.80
C THR A 103 28.30 68.51 54.76
N ALA A 104 29.30 67.88 55.39
CA ALA A 104 29.36 66.43 55.52
C ALA A 104 28.16 65.87 56.30
N ALA A 105 27.79 64.62 56.02
CA ALA A 105 26.70 63.94 56.72
C ALA A 105 26.89 64.00 58.25
N GLY A 106 25.87 64.49 58.96
CA GLY A 106 25.92 64.68 60.41
C GLY A 106 26.66 65.93 60.90
N GLY A 107 27.15 66.79 60.00
CA GLY A 107 27.88 68.02 60.34
C GLY A 107 29.29 67.78 60.87
N THR A 108 29.85 66.59 60.64
CA THR A 108 31.16 66.16 61.14
C THR A 108 32.29 66.97 60.50
N GLN A 109 33.24 67.40 61.32
CA GLN A 109 34.48 68.02 60.85
C GLN A 109 35.42 66.94 60.29
N LEU A 110 35.84 67.08 59.03
CA LEU A 110 36.70 66.16 58.29
C LEU A 110 38.17 66.56 58.38
N GLY A 111 38.49 67.85 58.28
CA GLY A 111 39.85 68.36 58.33
C GLY A 111 40.18 69.19 59.58
N SER A 112 41.43 69.61 59.68
CA SER A 112 41.96 70.44 60.76
C SER A 112 42.66 71.67 60.19
N ILE A 113 42.58 72.78 60.90
CA ILE A 113 43.23 74.04 60.51
C ILE A 113 44.09 74.55 61.66
N GLU A 114 45.26 75.09 61.33
CA GLU A 114 46.14 75.80 62.27
C GLU A 114 46.38 77.22 61.75
N ILE A 115 46.23 78.22 62.62
CA ILE A 115 46.39 79.64 62.27
C ILE A 115 47.41 80.33 63.17
N ASN A 116 48.24 81.19 62.59
CA ASN A 116 49.21 82.02 63.28
C ASN A 116 48.61 83.38 63.68
N ALA A 117 49.23 84.06 64.65
CA ALA A 117 48.75 85.37 65.12
C ALA A 117 48.81 86.47 64.05
N ASP A 118 49.59 86.28 62.98
CA ASP A 118 49.66 87.16 61.81
C ASP A 118 48.55 86.90 60.77
N GLY A 119 47.75 85.86 60.97
CA GLY A 119 46.62 85.48 60.11
C GLY A 119 46.95 84.45 59.02
N THR A 120 48.20 83.99 58.89
CA THR A 120 48.55 82.87 58.00
C THR A 120 48.03 81.55 58.57
N TYR A 121 47.49 80.65 57.74
CA TYR A 121 46.96 79.37 58.18
C TYR A 121 47.30 78.21 57.23
N THR A 122 47.18 76.99 57.73
CA THR A 122 47.26 75.75 56.95
C THR A 122 46.12 74.82 57.34
N TYR A 123 45.39 74.33 56.34
CA TYR A 123 44.37 73.30 56.46
C TYR A 123 44.93 71.94 56.04
N SER A 124 44.49 70.87 56.69
CA SER A 124 44.85 69.48 56.36
C SER A 124 43.68 68.51 56.58
N VAL A 125 43.45 67.59 55.62
CA VAL A 125 42.45 66.51 55.71
C VAL A 125 43.02 65.20 55.17
N SER A 126 42.65 64.06 55.75
CA SER A 126 43.10 62.73 55.27
C SER A 126 42.45 62.39 53.93
N ASN A 127 43.25 62.03 52.92
CA ASN A 127 42.72 61.62 51.60
C ASN A 127 41.79 60.41 51.73
N ALA A 128 42.20 59.40 52.51
CA ALA A 128 41.36 58.22 52.79
C ALA A 128 40.02 58.53 53.48
N ALA A 129 39.88 59.70 54.10
CA ALA A 129 38.63 60.08 54.79
C ALA A 129 37.63 60.75 53.84
N VAL A 130 38.01 61.01 52.59
CA VAL A 130 37.19 61.71 51.61
C VAL A 130 36.88 60.88 50.36
N GLN A 131 37.59 59.76 50.09
CA GLN A 131 37.42 58.85 48.92
C GLN A 131 35.99 58.36 48.59
N TYR A 132 35.00 58.63 49.44
CA TYR A 132 33.62 58.30 49.13
C TYR A 132 32.92 59.39 48.28
N LEU A 133 33.56 60.54 48.08
CA LEU A 133 33.00 61.68 47.36
C LEU A 133 33.10 61.44 45.86
N LYS A 134 31.96 61.37 45.18
CA LYS A 134 31.93 61.13 43.74
C LYS A 134 32.32 62.38 42.95
N ALA A 135 32.69 62.22 41.69
CA ALA A 135 32.94 63.34 40.79
C ALA A 135 31.72 64.27 40.71
N GLY A 136 31.93 65.54 41.07
CA GLY A 136 30.89 66.56 41.14
C GLY A 136 30.27 66.74 42.54
N GLU A 137 30.59 65.88 43.50
CA GLU A 137 30.26 66.09 44.92
C GLU A 137 31.34 66.94 45.62
N SER A 138 30.95 67.72 46.63
CA SER A 138 31.89 68.53 47.42
C SER A 138 31.42 68.75 48.84
N ILE A 139 32.37 68.81 49.77
CA ILE A 139 32.14 69.17 51.18
C ILE A 139 32.73 70.55 51.48
N VAL A 140 32.00 71.38 52.21
CA VAL A 140 32.44 72.74 52.61
C VAL A 140 32.54 72.83 54.11
N GLU A 141 33.71 73.22 54.62
CA GLU A 141 34.01 73.46 56.03
C GLU A 141 34.27 74.96 56.30
N THR A 142 33.74 75.49 57.40
CA THR A 142 33.98 76.88 57.83
C THR A 142 34.70 76.95 59.16
N TYR A 143 35.60 77.92 59.33
CA TYR A 143 36.35 78.18 60.55
C TYR A 143 36.31 79.67 60.88
N THR A 144 36.39 80.02 62.16
CA THR A 144 36.42 81.41 62.61
C THR A 144 37.56 81.67 63.57
N VAL A 145 38.17 82.85 63.49
CA VAL A 145 39.21 83.32 64.41
C VAL A 145 38.94 84.76 64.82
N LYS A 146 39.21 85.11 66.08
CA LYS A 146 38.99 86.46 66.60
C LYS A 146 40.28 87.26 66.71
N SER A 147 40.14 88.58 66.68
CA SER A 147 41.22 89.50 67.05
C SER A 147 41.74 89.23 68.47
N ALA A 148 42.94 89.72 68.79
CA ALA A 148 43.59 89.57 70.08
C ALA A 148 42.70 89.98 71.27
N ASP A 149 41.93 91.05 71.09
CA ASP A 149 40.98 91.61 72.06
C ASP A 149 39.56 91.00 71.96
N GLY A 150 39.32 90.14 70.98
CA GLY A 150 38.07 89.43 70.76
C GLY A 150 36.94 90.23 70.13
N THR A 151 37.19 91.46 69.65
CA THR A 151 36.15 92.38 69.17
C THR A 151 35.83 92.25 67.67
N ALA A 152 36.70 91.66 66.86
CA ALA A 152 36.45 91.30 65.46
C ALA A 152 36.58 89.78 65.23
N THR A 153 35.86 89.25 64.24
CA THR A 153 35.92 87.82 63.86
C THR A 153 36.08 87.70 62.35
N SER A 154 37.04 86.89 61.91
CA SER A 154 37.29 86.53 60.52
C SER A 154 36.81 85.09 60.27
N THR A 155 36.32 84.81 59.06
CA THR A 155 35.86 83.50 58.61
C THR A 155 36.76 82.94 57.50
N ILE A 156 37.09 81.66 57.59
CA ILE A 156 37.85 80.89 56.60
C ILE A 156 36.96 79.76 56.08
N THR A 157 36.84 79.62 54.76
CA THR A 157 36.04 78.57 54.11
C THR A 157 36.92 77.60 53.32
N ILE A 158 36.79 76.30 53.55
CA ILE A 158 37.52 75.24 52.83
C ILE A 158 36.55 74.36 52.05
N THR A 159 36.78 74.16 50.75
CA THR A 159 36.00 73.24 49.90
C THR A 159 36.82 71.99 49.55
N ILE A 160 36.27 70.80 49.78
CA ILE A 160 36.85 69.50 49.45
C ILE A 160 36.06 68.93 48.26
N ASN A 161 36.69 68.68 47.11
CA ASN A 161 36.02 68.15 45.91
C ASN A 161 36.30 66.65 45.71
N GLY A 162 35.29 65.89 45.27
CA GLY A 162 35.40 64.46 44.94
C GLY A 162 35.87 64.15 43.51
N THR A 163 36.33 62.92 43.29
CA THR A 163 36.78 62.33 42.01
C THR A 163 36.03 61.03 41.69
N ASN A 164 36.28 60.36 40.57
CA ASN A 164 35.56 59.14 40.16
C ASN A 164 36.53 57.93 40.09
N ASP A 165 36.16 56.80 40.69
CA ASP A 165 36.99 55.58 40.77
C ASP A 165 36.73 54.57 39.62
N GLU A 166 37.55 53.50 39.54
CA GLU A 166 37.35 52.37 38.63
C GLU A 166 36.18 51.47 39.10
N PRO A 167 35.38 50.88 38.18
CA PRO A 167 34.24 50.06 38.56
C PRO A 167 34.69 48.71 39.15
N THR A 168 33.94 48.18 40.10
CA THR A 168 34.22 46.87 40.74
C THR A 168 33.05 45.91 40.57
N ALA A 169 33.29 44.60 40.63
CA ALA A 169 32.25 43.57 40.56
C ALA A 169 32.58 42.43 41.53
N GLU A 170 31.56 41.77 42.06
CA GLU A 170 31.69 40.55 42.87
C GLU A 170 31.26 39.34 42.05
N SER A 171 31.91 38.18 42.26
CA SER A 171 31.44 36.94 41.65
C SER A 171 30.06 36.56 42.17
N SER A 172 29.23 36.01 41.29
CA SER A 172 27.83 35.73 41.53
C SER A 172 27.45 34.38 40.95
N SER A 173 26.23 33.91 41.27
CA SER A 173 25.67 32.69 40.72
C SER A 173 24.20 32.87 40.40
N ILE A 174 23.75 32.27 39.30
CA ILE A 174 22.34 32.19 38.91
C ILE A 174 21.96 30.74 38.60
N THR A 175 20.67 30.44 38.69
CA THR A 175 20.12 29.11 38.39
C THR A 175 19.12 29.22 37.24
N GLY A 176 19.12 28.26 36.33
CA GLY A 176 18.05 28.04 35.36
C GLY A 176 17.73 26.56 35.23
N THR A 177 16.80 26.23 34.35
CA THR A 177 16.52 24.86 33.93
C THR A 177 17.21 24.60 32.60
N GLU A 178 17.51 23.34 32.31
CA GLU A 178 17.91 22.98 30.96
C GLU A 178 16.79 23.26 29.94
N ASP A 179 17.15 23.23 28.66
CA ASP A 179 16.31 23.56 27.49
C ASP A 179 15.70 24.96 27.45
N THR A 180 15.98 25.78 28.47
CA THR A 180 15.43 27.11 28.61
C THR A 180 16.55 28.15 28.59
N PRO A 181 16.61 29.02 27.57
CA PRO A 181 17.52 30.14 27.57
C PRO A 181 17.31 31.06 28.78
N ILE A 182 18.39 31.39 29.49
CA ILE A 182 18.40 32.27 30.64
C ILE A 182 18.75 33.68 30.17
N ILE A 183 17.83 34.62 30.34
CA ILE A 183 18.10 36.04 30.09
C ILE A 183 18.93 36.58 31.25
N LEU A 184 20.10 37.16 30.94
CA LEU A 184 20.98 37.76 31.95
C LEU A 184 20.56 39.22 32.18
N ALA A 185 20.42 39.59 33.44
CA ALA A 185 20.11 40.94 33.89
C ALA A 185 21.37 41.65 34.42
N TRP A 186 21.32 42.99 34.46
CA TRP A 186 22.46 43.78 34.95
C TRP A 186 22.84 43.44 36.38
N ASP A 187 21.84 43.14 37.21
CA ASP A 187 22.03 42.80 38.61
C ASP A 187 22.76 41.46 38.77
N ASP A 188 22.70 40.54 37.80
CA ASP A 188 23.43 39.25 37.88
C ASP A 188 24.95 39.43 37.89
N PHE A 189 25.47 40.58 37.43
CA PHE A 189 26.90 40.89 37.38
C PHE A 189 27.43 41.61 38.63
N HIS A 190 26.56 41.94 39.61
CA HIS A 190 26.93 42.58 40.89
C HIS A 190 27.94 43.75 40.76
N VAL A 191 27.78 44.60 39.73
CA VAL A 191 28.70 45.73 39.48
C VAL A 191 28.43 46.87 40.45
N SER A 192 29.47 47.28 41.19
CA SER A 192 29.50 48.45 42.07
C SER A 192 30.31 49.60 41.45
N ASP A 193 29.85 50.82 41.71
CA ASP A 193 30.39 52.06 41.11
C ASP A 193 30.48 52.05 39.57
N PRO A 194 29.35 51.89 38.85
CA PRO A 194 29.35 51.71 37.40
C PRO A 194 29.84 52.94 36.61
N GLY A 195 29.93 54.13 37.20
CA GLY A 195 30.30 55.36 36.51
C GLY A 195 29.37 55.73 35.33
N THR A 196 29.94 56.27 34.26
CA THR A 196 29.23 56.63 33.01
C THR A 196 29.57 55.66 31.88
N ASP A 197 28.60 55.36 31.02
CA ASP A 197 28.65 54.32 29.97
C ASP A 197 29.05 52.92 30.50
N PRO A 198 28.32 52.38 31.50
CA PRO A 198 28.67 51.10 32.10
C PRO A 198 28.40 49.92 31.15
N GLY A 199 29.23 48.90 31.26
CA GLY A 199 29.06 47.62 30.58
C GLY A 199 29.85 46.51 31.26
N VAL A 200 29.77 45.31 30.71
CA VAL A 200 30.59 44.16 31.09
C VAL A 200 31.37 43.68 29.88
N LYS A 201 32.67 43.48 30.07
CA LYS A 201 33.56 42.88 29.08
C LYS A 201 33.72 41.40 29.39
N ILE A 202 33.24 40.52 28.49
CA ILE A 202 33.32 39.07 28.70
C ILE A 202 34.74 38.59 28.39
N THR A 203 35.53 38.26 29.41
CA THR A 203 36.95 37.90 29.27
C THR A 203 37.17 36.41 29.05
N ALA A 204 36.25 35.56 29.54
CA ALA A 204 36.19 34.14 29.21
C ALA A 204 34.73 33.72 28.95
N LEU A 205 34.53 32.98 27.87
CA LEU A 205 33.22 32.39 27.53
C LEU A 205 33.01 31.11 28.37
N PRO A 206 31.74 30.74 28.62
CA PRO A 206 31.43 29.47 29.28
C PRO A 206 31.98 28.27 28.50
N ALA A 207 32.39 27.23 29.22
CA ALA A 207 32.90 25.99 28.65
C ALA A 207 31.78 25.16 28.01
N ASP A 208 30.63 25.10 28.71
CA ASP A 208 29.42 24.40 28.32
C ASP A 208 28.30 25.42 28.06
N GLY A 209 27.49 25.17 27.03
CA GLY A 209 26.45 26.09 26.57
C GLY A 209 27.00 27.30 25.80
N VAL A 210 26.11 28.22 25.42
CA VAL A 210 26.43 29.36 24.55
C VAL A 210 25.89 30.67 25.11
N LEU A 211 26.77 31.65 25.28
CA LEU A 211 26.38 33.03 25.54
C LEU A 211 26.03 33.75 24.23
N GLN A 212 24.82 34.29 24.13
CA GLN A 212 24.30 34.95 22.93
C GLN A 212 23.87 36.39 23.20
N TYR A 213 24.11 37.25 22.21
CA TYR A 213 23.74 38.67 22.21
C TYR A 213 22.82 38.98 21.02
N TRP A 214 21.79 39.78 21.25
CA TRP A 214 20.86 40.25 20.23
C TRP A 214 21.44 41.46 19.50
N ASN A 215 21.73 41.31 18.22
CA ASN A 215 22.36 42.37 17.41
C ASN A 215 21.36 43.36 16.77
N GLY A 216 20.07 43.28 17.12
CA GLY A 216 18.98 44.05 16.51
C GLY A 216 18.17 43.28 15.46
N SER A 217 18.66 42.13 15.00
CA SER A 217 17.98 41.30 13.98
C SER A 217 18.00 39.80 14.26
N ALA A 218 19.05 39.30 14.93
CA ALA A 218 19.19 37.90 15.30
C ALA A 218 20.03 37.75 16.57
N TRP A 219 19.88 36.61 17.23
CA TRP A 219 20.79 36.16 18.28
C TRP A 219 22.10 35.68 17.66
N THR A 220 23.21 36.16 18.20
CA THR A 220 24.57 35.82 17.74
C THR A 220 25.46 35.49 18.92
N ASN A 221 26.40 34.58 18.75
CA ASN A 221 27.29 34.16 19.84
C ASN A 221 28.21 35.33 20.24
N VAL A 222 28.33 35.54 21.56
CA VAL A 222 29.23 36.54 22.12
C VAL A 222 30.68 36.11 21.90
N ALA A 223 31.53 37.05 21.47
CA ALA A 223 32.96 36.81 21.29
C ALA A 223 33.76 37.12 22.57
N ALA A 224 34.86 36.42 22.79
CA ALA A 224 35.77 36.75 23.88
C ALA A 224 36.30 38.19 23.74
N ASN A 225 36.33 38.93 24.84
CA ASN A 225 36.60 40.36 24.99
C ASN A 225 35.51 41.31 24.43
N GLN A 226 34.35 40.80 24.03
CA GLN A 226 33.22 41.66 23.65
C GLN A 226 32.68 42.42 24.87
N ILE A 227 32.41 43.71 24.68
CA ILE A 227 31.76 44.55 25.68
C ILE A 227 30.27 44.58 25.38
N ILE A 228 29.46 44.26 26.39
CA ILE A 228 28.00 44.41 26.34
C ILE A 228 27.63 45.59 27.23
N SER A 229 26.92 46.55 26.67
CA SER A 229 26.49 47.75 27.40
C SER A 229 25.43 47.40 28.43
N LYS A 230 25.34 48.18 29.52
CA LYS A 230 24.25 48.05 30.49
C LYS A 230 22.88 48.22 29.82
N GLU A 231 22.76 49.14 28.85
CA GLU A 231 21.52 49.40 28.13
C GLU A 231 21.02 48.16 27.39
N ASP A 232 21.92 47.42 26.74
CA ASP A 232 21.57 46.17 26.07
C ASP A 232 21.19 45.06 27.05
N ILE A 233 21.88 44.96 28.18
CA ILE A 233 21.56 43.96 29.22
C ILE A 233 20.19 44.26 29.83
N ASP A 234 19.91 45.52 30.16
CA ASP A 234 18.60 45.96 30.66
C ASP A 234 17.48 45.74 29.61
N ALA A 235 17.81 45.76 28.32
CA ALA A 235 16.90 45.46 27.22
C ALA A 235 16.72 43.95 26.97
N HIS A 236 17.27 43.07 27.82
CA HIS A 236 17.26 41.61 27.67
C HIS A 236 17.95 41.12 26.39
N HIS A 237 18.94 41.86 25.89
CA HIS A 237 19.70 41.49 24.69
C HIS A 237 20.88 40.56 24.98
N LEU A 238 21.02 40.03 26.19
CA LEU A 238 22.04 39.06 26.57
C LEU A 238 21.38 37.84 27.20
N ARG A 239 21.73 36.65 26.70
CA ARG A 239 21.22 35.39 27.23
C ARG A 239 22.27 34.30 27.24
N PHE A 240 22.16 33.38 28.19
CA PHE A 240 22.85 32.10 28.18
C PHE A 240 21.89 31.03 27.66
N VAL A 241 22.38 30.16 26.78
CA VAL A 241 21.64 29.01 26.25
C VAL A 241 22.40 27.76 26.72
N PRO A 242 21.84 26.94 27.63
CA PRO A 242 22.47 25.67 27.97
C PRO A 242 22.53 24.75 26.74
N GLU A 243 23.42 23.77 26.75
CA GLU A 243 23.36 22.65 25.80
C GLU A 243 22.04 21.89 26.03
N ALA A 244 21.47 21.34 24.96
CA ALA A 244 20.24 20.56 25.08
C ALA A 244 20.50 19.31 25.93
N ASN A 245 19.58 19.02 26.85
CA ASN A 245 19.56 17.79 27.65
C ASN A 245 20.87 17.58 28.44
N GLN A 246 21.41 18.66 29.00
CA GLN A 246 22.59 18.65 29.84
C GLN A 246 22.46 19.63 31.01
N SER A 247 22.70 19.11 32.21
CA SER A 247 22.66 19.84 33.47
C SER A 247 24.02 19.87 34.23
N GLY A 248 24.98 19.02 33.83
CA GLY A 248 26.39 19.06 34.28
C GLY A 248 27.04 17.69 34.46
N VAL A 249 28.39 17.61 34.39
CA VAL A 249 29.13 16.33 34.47
C VAL A 249 29.64 16.06 35.89
N ASP A 250 28.79 15.70 36.84
CA ASP A 250 29.23 15.22 38.16
C ASP A 250 28.72 13.81 38.51
N GLY A 251 29.16 12.84 37.69
CA GLY A 251 29.01 11.41 37.95
C GLY A 251 29.10 11.05 39.44
N TYR A 252 27.96 10.63 39.98
CA TYR A 252 27.72 10.52 41.42
C TYR A 252 28.74 9.66 42.19
N ASN A 253 29.10 10.14 43.40
CA ASN A 253 29.25 9.27 44.57
C ASN A 253 28.74 9.94 45.86
N GLN A 254 27.53 9.51 46.25
CA GLN A 254 26.97 9.32 47.61
C GLN A 254 27.67 10.03 48.78
N ASP A 255 27.09 11.15 49.25
CA ASP A 255 26.70 11.42 50.65
C ASP A 255 26.47 12.93 50.86
N GLY A 256 25.26 13.41 50.55
CA GLY A 256 24.88 14.78 50.90
C GLY A 256 23.46 15.14 50.47
N ALA A 257 22.57 15.36 51.43
CA ALA A 257 21.37 16.14 51.16
C ALA A 257 21.76 17.63 51.15
N GLY A 258 21.73 18.25 49.97
CA GLY A 258 21.97 19.68 49.74
C GLY A 258 23.36 20.02 49.17
N ASP A 259 23.35 20.53 47.92
CA ASP A 259 24.30 21.47 47.29
C ASP A 259 25.78 21.29 47.63
N GLN A 260 26.57 20.66 46.75
CA GLN A 260 28.03 20.84 46.71
C GLN A 260 28.66 20.58 45.32
N LEU A 261 28.36 21.40 44.28
CA LEU A 261 29.38 21.98 43.37
C LEU A 261 28.84 23.04 42.37
N ASN A 262 27.53 23.04 42.02
CA ASN A 262 26.75 24.10 41.32
C ASN A 262 27.50 24.93 40.26
N ASP A 263 28.08 24.32 39.22
CA ASP A 263 28.94 25.05 38.26
C ASP A 263 28.83 24.64 36.78
N TYR A 264 27.63 24.25 36.31
CA TYR A 264 27.37 23.86 34.90
C TYR A 264 28.15 24.70 33.89
N ALA A 265 28.05 26.03 33.97
CA ALA A 265 28.82 26.93 33.14
C ALA A 265 29.36 28.12 33.94
N GLN A 266 30.57 28.58 33.59
CA GLN A 266 31.16 29.79 34.19
C GLN A 266 31.65 30.74 33.11
N LEU A 267 31.25 32.00 33.20
CA LEU A 267 31.83 33.06 32.39
C LEU A 267 32.59 34.04 33.27
N THR A 268 33.71 34.55 32.76
CA THR A 268 34.50 35.59 33.43
C THR A 268 34.25 36.92 32.75
N PHE A 269 34.06 37.98 33.53
CA PHE A 269 33.80 39.32 33.03
C PHE A 269 34.56 40.38 33.82
N GLN A 270 34.79 41.53 33.19
CA GLN A 270 35.30 42.73 33.85
C GLN A 270 34.25 43.83 33.72
N PRO A 271 33.88 44.55 34.80
CA PRO A 271 33.05 45.73 34.67
C PRO A 271 33.85 46.82 33.96
N VAL A 272 33.21 47.53 33.02
CA VAL A 272 33.82 48.61 32.25
C VAL A 272 32.98 49.88 32.33
N ASN A 273 33.64 51.03 32.28
CA ASN A 273 33.01 52.32 32.12
C ASN A 273 33.89 53.25 31.27
N SER A 274 33.48 54.51 31.11
CA SER A 274 34.22 55.50 30.31
C SER A 274 35.63 55.84 30.83
N GLN A 275 35.99 55.45 32.07
CA GLN A 275 37.25 55.79 32.73
C GLN A 275 38.21 54.59 32.92
N GLY A 276 37.73 53.34 32.86
CA GLY A 276 38.58 52.18 33.06
C GLY A 276 37.88 50.82 33.01
N THR A 277 38.63 49.77 33.31
CA THR A 277 38.17 48.38 33.36
C THR A 277 38.57 47.81 34.72
N GLY A 278 37.60 47.30 35.48
CA GLY A 278 37.82 46.69 36.78
C GLY A 278 38.47 45.31 36.70
N ALA A 279 38.65 44.67 37.86
CA ALA A 279 39.18 43.31 37.95
C ALA A 279 38.18 42.25 37.41
N ASP A 280 38.71 41.06 37.09
CA ASP A 280 37.87 39.92 36.70
C ASP A 280 36.96 39.47 37.86
N ALA A 281 35.70 39.21 37.52
CA ALA A 281 34.72 38.51 38.35
C ALA A 281 34.12 37.34 37.55
N THR A 282 33.54 36.37 38.24
CA THR A 282 32.93 35.19 37.61
C THR A 282 31.42 35.18 37.85
N LEU A 283 30.65 34.94 36.81
CA LEU A 283 29.25 34.55 36.92
C LEU A 283 29.16 33.04 36.70
N THR A 284 28.76 32.32 37.74
CA THR A 284 28.47 30.89 37.68
C THR A 284 27.00 30.69 37.32
N ILE A 285 26.73 29.81 36.36
CA ILE A 285 25.41 29.47 35.89
C ILE A 285 25.21 28.01 36.22
N ASP A 286 24.17 27.73 37.00
CA ASP A 286 23.79 26.40 37.42
C ASP A 286 22.50 26.00 36.70
N ILE A 287 22.45 24.76 36.22
CA ILE A 287 21.34 24.26 35.40
C ILE A 287 20.71 23.09 36.12
N THR A 288 19.43 23.21 36.45
CA THR A 288 18.66 22.10 37.01
C THR A 288 18.17 21.20 35.88
N PRO A 289 18.32 19.88 36.01
CA PRO A 289 17.82 18.95 35.02
C PRO A 289 16.29 18.94 34.98
N VAL A 290 15.73 18.62 33.82
CA VAL A 290 14.32 18.57 33.46
C VAL A 290 14.06 17.23 32.79
N ALA A 291 12.91 16.61 33.07
CA ALA A 291 12.59 15.34 32.42
C ALA A 291 12.31 15.56 30.94
N ASP A 292 13.01 14.83 30.08
CA ASP A 292 12.86 14.79 28.63
C ASP A 292 11.89 13.71 28.21
N ALA A 293 11.07 13.98 27.19
CA ALA A 293 10.23 12.94 26.62
C ALA A 293 11.13 11.82 26.04
N PRO A 294 11.04 10.58 26.53
CA PRO A 294 11.88 9.49 26.03
C PRO A 294 11.53 9.15 24.58
N ASP A 295 12.53 8.81 23.77
CA ASP A 295 12.29 8.28 22.43
C ASP A 295 11.66 6.88 22.57
N LEU A 296 10.47 6.70 22.00
CA LEU A 296 9.74 5.44 22.03
C LEU A 296 9.36 5.08 20.60
N ASN A 297 9.71 3.86 20.16
CA ASN A 297 9.27 3.29 18.91
C ASN A 297 8.42 2.05 19.20
N PHE A 298 7.26 1.95 18.57
CA PHE A 298 6.40 0.77 18.68
C PHE A 298 5.76 0.46 17.32
N THR A 299 6.20 -0.62 16.69
CA THR A 299 5.65 -1.09 15.42
C THR A 299 5.43 -2.60 15.45
N LEU A 300 4.45 -3.06 14.68
CA LEU A 300 4.11 -4.46 14.48
C LEU A 300 4.44 -4.86 13.04
N GLU A 301 5.17 -5.95 12.87
CA GLU A 301 5.41 -6.55 11.56
C GLU A 301 4.19 -7.34 11.08
N VAL A 302 4.18 -7.75 9.82
CA VAL A 302 3.13 -8.61 9.25
C VAL A 302 3.00 -9.90 10.09
N PRO A 303 1.78 -10.26 10.52
CA PRO A 303 1.59 -11.42 11.37
C PRO A 303 1.86 -12.72 10.65
N VAL A 304 2.42 -13.67 11.39
CA VAL A 304 2.40 -15.09 11.03
C VAL A 304 1.21 -15.73 11.72
N THR A 305 0.20 -16.11 10.95
CA THR A 305 -0.97 -16.82 11.45
C THR A 305 -0.64 -18.28 11.71
N THR A 306 -0.80 -18.72 12.95
CA THR A 306 -0.77 -20.12 13.34
C THR A 306 -2.18 -20.58 13.64
N ILE A 307 -2.76 -21.38 12.75
CA ILE A 307 -4.04 -22.03 13.01
C ILE A 307 -3.75 -23.23 13.90
N GLU A 308 -4.06 -23.13 15.18
CA GLU A 308 -3.86 -24.26 16.10
C GLU A 308 -4.90 -25.32 15.82
N HIS A 309 -6.17 -24.92 15.75
CA HIS A 309 -7.26 -25.85 15.52
C HIS A 309 -8.50 -25.23 14.86
N THR A 310 -9.09 -25.92 13.90
CA THR A 310 -10.48 -25.66 13.49
C THR A 310 -11.43 -26.36 14.45
N SER A 311 -12.39 -25.62 15.01
CA SER A 311 -13.32 -26.18 15.99
C SER A 311 -14.75 -25.72 15.80
N PHE A 312 -15.70 -26.60 16.06
CA PHE A 312 -17.11 -26.26 16.07
C PHE A 312 -17.81 -27.03 17.18
N ASN A 313 -18.91 -26.49 17.66
CA ASN A 313 -19.77 -27.14 18.63
C ASN A 313 -21.01 -27.66 17.94
N ALA A 314 -21.32 -28.92 18.17
CA ALA A 314 -22.49 -29.58 17.64
C ALA A 314 -23.43 -29.94 18.81
N THR A 315 -24.66 -29.45 18.75
CA THR A 315 -25.67 -29.58 19.80
C THR A 315 -26.87 -30.37 19.32
N PHE A 316 -27.40 -31.26 20.15
CA PHE A 316 -28.47 -32.19 19.79
C PHE A 316 -29.27 -32.62 21.02
N GLY A 317 -30.60 -32.52 20.95
CA GLY A 317 -31.50 -32.97 22.04
C GLY A 317 -31.22 -32.36 23.42
N GLY A 318 -30.51 -31.23 23.52
CA GLY A 318 -30.03 -30.62 24.76
C GLY A 318 -28.72 -31.20 25.32
N ALA A 319 -27.94 -31.92 24.51
CA ALA A 319 -26.54 -32.29 24.75
C ALA A 319 -25.65 -31.67 23.68
N SER A 320 -24.33 -31.66 23.91
CA SER A 320 -23.38 -31.02 22.98
C SER A 320 -22.01 -31.70 22.99
N PHE A 321 -21.28 -31.57 21.89
CA PHE A 321 -19.87 -31.96 21.79
C PHE A 321 -19.11 -31.01 20.88
N THR A 322 -17.82 -30.87 21.19
CA THR A 322 -16.90 -30.02 20.43
C THR A 322 -15.98 -30.89 19.59
N VAL A 323 -15.84 -30.51 18.33
CA VAL A 323 -14.84 -31.03 17.40
C VAL A 323 -13.73 -30.01 17.33
N THR A 324 -12.48 -30.47 17.36
CA THR A 324 -11.25 -29.68 17.27
C THR A 324 -10.26 -30.50 16.44
N ASP A 325 -9.75 -29.96 15.33
CA ASP A 325 -8.87 -30.66 14.38
C ASP A 325 -9.44 -31.97 13.85
N GLY A 326 -10.69 -31.95 13.42
CA GLY A 326 -11.34 -33.16 12.93
C GLY A 326 -11.45 -34.27 13.99
N LYS A 327 -11.36 -33.93 15.29
CA LYS A 327 -11.44 -34.86 16.41
C LYS A 327 -12.42 -34.38 17.46
N VAL A 328 -13.29 -35.27 17.94
CA VAL A 328 -14.09 -34.99 19.14
C VAL A 328 -13.18 -35.00 20.37
N VAL A 329 -13.01 -33.84 21.02
CA VAL A 329 -12.17 -33.68 22.22
C VAL A 329 -12.97 -33.93 23.49
N ASN A 330 -12.44 -34.79 24.38
CA ASN A 330 -13.19 -35.36 25.50
C ASN A 330 -12.83 -34.70 26.85
N SER A 331 -13.65 -33.73 27.28
CA SER A 331 -13.83 -33.38 28.70
C SER A 331 -15.18 -32.71 29.01
N SER A 332 -15.98 -32.33 28.01
CA SER A 332 -17.23 -31.58 28.19
C SER A 332 -18.36 -32.04 27.27
N VAL A 333 -18.57 -33.36 27.09
CA VAL A 333 -19.79 -33.85 26.45
C VAL A 333 -20.95 -33.71 27.45
N SER A 334 -21.57 -32.53 27.47
CA SER A 334 -22.59 -32.21 28.46
C SER A 334 -23.86 -33.00 28.16
N GLY A 335 -24.18 -33.96 29.02
CA GLY A 335 -25.43 -34.74 28.92
C GLY A 335 -25.42 -35.89 27.91
N ALA A 336 -24.28 -36.26 27.30
CA ALA A 336 -24.16 -37.42 26.40
C ALA A 336 -22.87 -38.24 26.63
N THR A 337 -22.82 -39.48 26.14
CA THR A 337 -21.70 -40.43 26.32
C THR A 337 -20.96 -40.69 25.00
N LEU A 338 -19.64 -40.47 24.97
CA LEU A 338 -18.80 -40.78 23.79
C LEU A 338 -18.55 -42.30 23.67
N ARG A 339 -18.80 -42.87 22.49
CA ARG A 339 -18.62 -44.30 22.20
C ARG A 339 -17.70 -44.52 21.00
N THR A 340 -16.73 -45.42 21.16
CA THR A 340 -15.91 -45.94 20.07
C THR A 340 -16.34 -47.39 19.77
N GLY A 341 -17.01 -47.61 18.64
CA GLY A 341 -17.49 -48.94 18.19
C GLY A 341 -18.96 -49.28 18.48
N SER A 342 -19.41 -50.47 18.02
CA SER A 342 -20.82 -50.88 17.85
C SER A 342 -21.64 -51.20 19.12
N SER A 343 -21.40 -50.60 20.29
CA SER A 343 -22.10 -50.97 21.54
C SER A 343 -22.98 -49.87 22.16
N GLY A 344 -24.30 -49.92 21.95
CA GLY A 344 -25.31 -49.09 22.62
C GLY A 344 -25.88 -49.67 23.94
N GLY A 345 -26.37 -48.80 24.84
CA GLY A 345 -26.99 -49.11 26.16
C GLY A 345 -28.49 -48.73 26.25
N SER A 346 -29.20 -49.08 27.34
CA SER A 346 -30.66 -48.86 27.47
C SER A 346 -31.06 -47.80 28.51
N GLY A 347 -31.79 -46.76 28.07
CA GLY A 347 -32.67 -45.89 28.89
C GLY A 347 -32.19 -44.44 29.05
N SER A 348 -32.86 -43.49 28.38
CA SER A 348 -32.65 -42.01 28.43
C SER A 348 -31.22 -41.50 28.17
N SER A 349 -30.32 -42.37 27.73
CA SER A 349 -28.93 -42.06 27.39
C SER A 349 -28.88 -41.33 26.06
N LYS A 350 -28.02 -40.32 25.93
CA LYS A 350 -27.64 -39.70 24.66
C LYS A 350 -26.22 -40.15 24.34
N ASP A 351 -25.96 -40.65 23.15
CA ASP A 351 -24.65 -41.18 22.77
C ASP A 351 -24.07 -40.46 21.54
N ILE A 352 -22.73 -40.38 21.48
CA ILE A 352 -21.98 -39.81 20.35
C ILE A 352 -21.02 -40.86 19.82
N PHE A 353 -21.13 -41.20 18.54
CA PHE A 353 -20.30 -42.20 17.90
C PHE A 353 -19.25 -41.53 17.01
N VAL A 354 -17.96 -41.78 17.25
CA VAL A 354 -16.89 -41.26 16.38
C VAL A 354 -16.48 -42.32 15.37
N VAL A 355 -16.53 -41.95 14.09
CA VAL A 355 -16.23 -42.82 12.95
C VAL A 355 -15.03 -42.23 12.21
N GLY A 356 -13.90 -42.94 12.29
CA GLY A 356 -12.74 -42.68 11.45
C GLY A 356 -12.89 -43.24 10.04
N THR A 357 -11.78 -43.51 9.36
CA THR A 357 -11.78 -44.18 8.06
C THR A 357 -12.57 -45.49 8.10
N ILE A 358 -13.55 -45.64 7.20
CA ILE A 358 -14.38 -46.84 7.14
C ILE A 358 -13.60 -47.93 6.39
N SER A 359 -12.94 -48.82 7.12
CA SER A 359 -12.11 -49.89 6.53
C SER A 359 -12.89 -51.18 6.21
N SER A 360 -14.12 -51.32 6.72
CA SER A 360 -15.00 -52.45 6.47
C SER A 360 -16.47 -52.07 6.62
N ASN A 361 -17.37 -52.81 5.97
CA ASN A 361 -18.80 -52.57 6.10
C ASN A 361 -19.27 -52.91 7.52
N ASN A 362 -19.85 -51.95 8.24
CA ASN A 362 -20.26 -52.09 9.63
C ASN A 362 -21.61 -51.44 9.91
N SER A 363 -22.12 -51.58 11.13
CA SER A 363 -23.35 -50.92 11.59
C SER A 363 -23.18 -50.29 12.97
N ILE A 364 -23.86 -49.18 13.18
CA ILE A 364 -24.01 -48.45 14.44
C ILE A 364 -25.51 -48.35 14.74
N ASP A 365 -25.90 -48.68 15.96
CA ASP A 365 -27.30 -48.63 16.42
C ASP A 365 -27.35 -47.85 17.74
N GLY A 366 -27.99 -46.67 17.72
CA GLY A 366 -28.16 -45.78 18.88
C GLY A 366 -29.22 -46.28 19.88
N LYS A 367 -30.15 -47.12 19.43
CA LYS A 367 -31.28 -47.64 20.21
C LYS A 367 -32.25 -46.56 20.74
N ASN A 368 -32.36 -46.38 22.05
CA ASN A 368 -33.37 -45.52 22.68
C ASN A 368 -32.65 -44.32 23.34
N GLY A 369 -32.78 -43.13 22.75
CA GLY A 369 -32.02 -41.94 23.12
C GLY A 369 -32.17 -40.84 22.07
N THR A 370 -31.39 -39.78 22.20
CA THR A 370 -31.03 -38.91 21.06
C THR A 370 -29.55 -39.13 20.83
N ASP A 371 -29.19 -39.68 19.69
CA ASP A 371 -27.87 -40.22 19.39
C ASP A 371 -27.36 -39.66 18.06
N ILE A 372 -26.07 -39.37 17.97
CA ILE A 372 -25.45 -38.77 16.78
C ILE A 372 -24.13 -39.43 16.41
N VAL A 373 -23.69 -39.26 15.16
CA VAL A 373 -22.40 -39.77 14.67
C VAL A 373 -21.51 -38.60 14.23
N TYR A 374 -20.21 -38.69 14.49
CA TYR A 374 -19.21 -37.76 13.99
C TYR A 374 -18.26 -38.51 13.06
N PHE A 375 -18.04 -38.00 11.85
CA PHE A 375 -17.08 -38.52 10.87
C PHE A 375 -15.81 -37.69 10.88
N SER A 376 -14.65 -38.34 10.96
CA SER A 376 -13.35 -37.66 11.11
C SER A 376 -12.70 -37.20 9.80
N LYS A 377 -13.45 -37.14 8.69
CA LYS A 377 -13.02 -36.51 7.43
C LYS A 377 -14.12 -35.58 6.94
N ASP A 378 -13.77 -34.73 5.99
CA ASP A 378 -14.67 -33.71 5.45
C ASP A 378 -15.81 -34.37 4.66
N SER A 379 -16.90 -33.62 4.52
CA SER A 379 -18.13 -34.05 3.84
C SER A 379 -17.86 -34.62 2.44
N SER A 380 -16.89 -34.05 1.71
CA SER A 380 -16.44 -34.48 0.37
C SER A 380 -15.95 -35.94 0.31
N HIS A 381 -15.55 -36.53 1.44
CA HIS A 381 -15.11 -37.92 1.54
C HIS A 381 -16.23 -38.92 1.84
N TYR A 382 -17.48 -38.47 1.94
CA TYR A 382 -18.61 -39.33 2.31
C TYR A 382 -19.86 -39.08 1.47
N THR A 383 -20.57 -40.15 1.15
CA THR A 383 -21.96 -40.07 0.65
C THR A 383 -22.91 -40.73 1.63
N TYR A 384 -24.13 -40.25 1.78
CA TYR A 384 -25.08 -40.80 2.74
C TYR A 384 -26.51 -40.83 2.22
N THR A 385 -27.28 -41.83 2.67
CA THR A 385 -28.69 -42.01 2.29
C THR A 385 -29.52 -42.35 3.53
N GLN A 386 -30.72 -41.77 3.65
CA GLN A 386 -31.63 -42.09 4.75
C GLN A 386 -32.36 -43.43 4.48
N THR A 387 -32.30 -44.38 5.41
CA THR A 387 -32.81 -45.75 5.25
C THR A 387 -33.90 -46.08 6.28
N GLY A 388 -35.11 -45.53 6.14
CA GLY A 388 -36.28 -45.88 6.98
C GLY A 388 -37.34 -44.78 7.08
N SER A 389 -38.54 -45.12 7.54
CA SER A 389 -39.72 -44.23 7.58
C SER A 389 -39.82 -43.29 8.81
N SER A 390 -38.77 -43.19 9.62
CA SER A 390 -38.80 -42.47 10.91
C SER A 390 -37.65 -41.49 11.16
N GLY A 391 -36.90 -41.09 10.13
CA GLY A 391 -35.91 -40.00 10.24
C GLY A 391 -34.57 -40.34 10.90
N SER A 392 -34.47 -41.48 11.61
CA SER A 392 -33.28 -41.82 12.42
C SER A 392 -32.38 -42.94 11.86
N ASN A 393 -32.53 -43.34 10.59
CA ASN A 393 -31.71 -44.44 10.03
C ASN A 393 -30.99 -43.96 8.77
N TRP A 394 -29.70 -44.24 8.66
CA TRP A 394 -28.84 -43.74 7.59
C TRP A 394 -27.88 -44.82 7.10
N LYS A 395 -27.42 -44.71 5.87
CA LYS A 395 -26.33 -45.49 5.32
C LYS A 395 -25.30 -44.52 4.74
N VAL A 396 -24.13 -44.46 5.37
CA VAL A 396 -23.02 -43.58 5.00
C VAL A 396 -21.91 -44.40 4.35
N THR A 397 -21.33 -43.92 3.26
CA THR A 397 -20.28 -44.58 2.46
C THR A 397 -19.05 -43.67 2.41
N ASP A 398 -17.89 -44.18 2.81
CA ASP A 398 -16.59 -43.50 2.65
C ASP A 398 -16.17 -43.64 1.17
N THR A 399 -16.03 -42.52 0.46
CA THR A 399 -15.76 -42.48 -1.00
C THR A 399 -14.34 -42.95 -1.31
N ASP A 400 -13.39 -42.75 -0.38
CA ASP A 400 -12.00 -43.20 -0.56
C ASP A 400 -11.89 -44.74 -0.51
N THR A 401 -12.69 -45.39 0.35
CA THR A 401 -12.60 -46.85 0.56
C THR A 401 -13.72 -47.65 -0.10
N GLY A 402 -14.82 -46.98 -0.46
CA GLY A 402 -16.06 -47.59 -0.95
C GLY A 402 -16.77 -48.47 0.08
N LYS A 403 -16.49 -48.30 1.38
CA LYS A 403 -17.11 -49.09 2.47
C LYS A 403 -18.20 -48.30 3.16
N THR A 404 -19.19 -49.03 3.67
CA THR A 404 -20.43 -48.43 4.20
C THR A 404 -20.59 -48.67 5.69
N VAL A 405 -21.04 -47.66 6.43
CA VAL A 405 -21.58 -47.82 7.79
C VAL A 405 -23.10 -47.58 7.77
N THR A 406 -23.86 -48.54 8.30
CA THR A 406 -25.31 -48.39 8.48
C THR A 406 -25.59 -47.87 9.88
N LEU A 407 -26.21 -46.69 9.98
CA LEU A 407 -26.64 -46.03 11.19
C LEU A 407 -28.12 -46.34 11.42
N THR A 408 -28.49 -46.84 12.60
CA THR A 408 -29.89 -47.15 12.98
C THR A 408 -30.20 -46.44 14.30
N SER A 409 -31.38 -45.82 14.42
CA SER A 409 -31.75 -45.00 15.58
C SER A 409 -30.69 -43.92 15.93
N ILE A 410 -30.24 -43.16 14.92
CA ILE A 410 -29.32 -42.02 14.99
C ILE A 410 -30.02 -40.79 14.40
N GLU A 411 -30.17 -39.73 15.19
CA GLU A 411 -30.91 -38.51 14.84
C GLU A 411 -30.16 -37.56 13.91
N GLY A 412 -28.82 -37.69 13.83
CA GLY A 412 -28.01 -36.91 12.90
C GLY A 412 -26.52 -37.26 12.94
N PHE A 413 -25.75 -36.66 12.04
CA PHE A 413 -24.29 -36.78 12.04
C PHE A 413 -23.59 -35.53 11.50
N VAL A 414 -22.31 -35.39 11.84
CA VAL A 414 -21.49 -34.21 11.55
C VAL A 414 -20.13 -34.65 10.97
N PHE A 415 -19.57 -33.89 10.04
CA PHE A 415 -18.28 -34.13 9.36
C PHE A 415 -17.17 -33.22 9.92
N SER A 416 -15.90 -33.43 9.53
CA SER A 416 -14.79 -32.64 10.10
C SER A 416 -14.72 -31.18 9.67
N ASP A 417 -15.40 -30.81 8.58
CA ASP A 417 -15.56 -29.44 8.09
C ASP A 417 -16.74 -28.70 8.76
N GLY A 418 -17.54 -29.38 9.59
CA GLY A 418 -18.69 -28.82 10.28
C GLY A 418 -20.02 -28.96 9.53
N GLU A 419 -20.00 -29.49 8.30
CA GLU A 419 -21.23 -29.89 7.62
C GLU A 419 -21.94 -31.01 8.39
N HIS A 420 -23.27 -31.02 8.34
CA HIS A 420 -24.06 -31.92 9.15
C HIS A 420 -25.41 -32.27 8.54
N VAL A 421 -25.99 -33.36 9.06
CA VAL A 421 -27.21 -33.96 8.54
C VAL A 421 -28.07 -34.42 9.70
N GLY A 422 -29.37 -34.16 9.64
CA GLY A 422 -30.32 -34.53 10.69
C GLY A 422 -30.46 -33.47 11.79
N SER A 423 -31.02 -33.85 12.94
CA SER A 423 -31.36 -32.92 14.03
C SER A 423 -30.16 -32.59 14.93
N VAL A 424 -29.16 -31.93 14.36
CA VAL A 424 -27.97 -31.42 15.06
C VAL A 424 -27.73 -29.97 14.64
N ASP A 425 -27.55 -29.05 15.59
CA ASP A 425 -27.19 -27.67 15.31
C ASP A 425 -25.67 -27.54 15.45
N VAL A 426 -24.99 -27.15 14.38
CA VAL A 426 -23.54 -26.93 14.37
C VAL A 426 -23.25 -25.42 14.34
N SER A 427 -22.40 -24.95 15.26
CA SER A 427 -21.91 -23.57 15.20
C SER A 427 -21.02 -23.38 13.97
N ALA A 428 -20.95 -22.15 13.43
CA ALA A 428 -19.96 -21.81 12.42
C ALA A 428 -18.55 -22.31 12.86
N PRO A 429 -17.77 -22.92 11.95
CA PRO A 429 -16.40 -23.32 12.26
C PRO A 429 -15.61 -22.12 12.78
N VAL A 430 -15.03 -22.29 13.96
CA VAL A 430 -14.14 -21.31 14.59
C VAL A 430 -12.73 -21.84 14.45
N SER A 431 -11.95 -21.21 13.58
CA SER A 431 -10.50 -21.39 13.57
C SER A 431 -9.96 -20.73 14.82
N THR A 432 -9.66 -21.54 15.83
CA THR A 432 -8.88 -21.10 16.96
C THR A 432 -7.42 -21.15 16.55
N GLY A 433 -6.80 -19.98 16.50
CA GLY A 433 -5.40 -19.82 16.14
C GLY A 433 -4.87 -18.55 16.79
N PHE A 434 -3.66 -18.20 16.43
CA PHE A 434 -3.08 -16.94 16.84
C PHE A 434 -2.34 -16.27 15.70
N ASP A 435 -2.44 -14.96 15.61
CA ASP A 435 -1.55 -14.14 14.79
C ASP A 435 -0.34 -13.76 15.64
N THR A 436 0.86 -14.07 15.14
CA THR A 436 2.11 -13.72 15.79
C THR A 436 2.80 -12.60 15.03
N TYR A 437 2.83 -11.41 15.64
CA TYR A 437 3.48 -10.22 15.14
C TYR A 437 4.93 -10.19 15.62
N GLY A 438 5.87 -9.89 14.73
CA GLY A 438 7.16 -9.35 15.13
C GLY A 438 6.95 -7.97 15.76
N VAL A 439 7.59 -7.70 16.88
CA VAL A 439 7.38 -6.46 17.62
C VAL A 439 8.69 -5.71 17.72
N ASN A 440 8.74 -4.53 17.15
CA ASN A 440 9.81 -3.58 17.40
C ASN A 440 9.31 -2.58 18.46
N LEU A 441 9.77 -2.78 19.70
CA LEU A 441 9.45 -1.94 20.84
C LEU A 441 10.77 -1.52 21.49
N GLU A 442 11.18 -0.29 21.22
CA GLU A 442 12.44 0.26 21.69
C GLU A 442 12.19 1.58 22.41
N SER A 443 12.88 1.79 23.53
CA SER A 443 12.87 3.06 24.24
C SER A 443 14.29 3.50 24.57
N ALA A 444 14.59 4.77 24.34
CA ALA A 444 15.84 5.39 24.74
C ALA A 444 15.56 6.64 25.56
N LEU A 445 16.47 6.93 26.50
CA LEU A 445 16.52 8.26 27.09
C LEU A 445 17.02 9.23 26.03
N VAL A 446 16.44 10.42 26.02
CA VAL A 446 16.93 11.55 25.21
C VAL A 446 17.87 12.40 26.09
N ASP A 447 18.54 11.77 27.05
CA ASP A 447 19.42 12.41 28.03
C ASP A 447 20.90 12.11 27.69
N ALA A 448 21.72 13.16 27.66
CA ALA A 448 23.14 13.08 27.35
C ALA A 448 24.05 12.98 28.58
N ASP A 449 23.59 13.40 29.77
CA ASP A 449 24.39 13.44 30.99
C ASP A 449 24.10 12.26 31.95
N GLY A 450 22.99 11.56 31.76
CA GLY A 450 22.62 10.35 32.49
C GLY A 450 21.88 10.60 33.81
N SER A 451 21.36 11.82 34.04
CA SER A 451 20.49 12.18 35.17
C SER A 451 19.14 11.47 35.16
N GLU A 452 18.70 11.00 33.99
CA GLU A 452 17.40 10.37 33.81
C GLU A 452 17.38 8.85 34.00
N SER A 453 16.19 8.34 34.30
CA SER A 453 15.93 6.90 34.27
C SER A 453 14.59 6.59 33.60
N LEU A 454 14.57 5.53 32.78
CA LEU A 454 13.35 5.04 32.16
C LEU A 454 12.53 4.21 33.15
N SER A 455 11.21 4.45 33.14
CA SER A 455 10.23 3.54 33.71
C SER A 455 10.17 2.23 32.93
N ALA A 456 9.39 1.29 33.46
CA ALA A 456 8.97 0.14 32.68
C ALA A 456 8.11 0.59 31.47
N ILE A 457 8.29 -0.02 30.30
CA ILE A 457 7.45 0.23 29.12
C ILE A 457 6.11 -0.46 29.34
N THR A 458 5.02 0.24 29.13
CA THR A 458 3.67 -0.28 29.32
C THR A 458 2.91 -0.29 28.00
N VAL A 459 2.54 -1.46 27.50
CA VAL A 459 1.70 -1.64 26.30
C VAL A 459 0.27 -1.90 26.71
N SER A 460 -0.65 -1.05 26.29
CA SER A 460 -2.08 -1.15 26.58
C SER A 460 -2.91 -1.44 25.32
N GLY A 461 -4.19 -1.78 25.47
CA GLY A 461 -5.08 -2.18 24.36
C GLY A 461 -5.06 -3.68 24.04
N LEU A 462 -4.27 -4.48 24.76
CA LEU A 462 -4.11 -5.90 24.45
C LEU A 462 -5.42 -6.69 24.56
N PRO A 463 -5.76 -7.48 23.53
CA PRO A 463 -6.98 -8.27 23.50
C PRO A 463 -6.91 -9.45 24.47
N ALA A 464 -8.08 -9.95 24.88
CA ALA A 464 -8.15 -11.09 25.78
C ALA A 464 -7.52 -12.33 25.15
N GLY A 465 -6.46 -12.86 25.75
CA GLY A 465 -5.72 -14.01 25.22
C GLY A 465 -4.44 -13.65 24.48
N ALA A 466 -4.12 -12.36 24.32
CA ALA A 466 -2.81 -11.92 23.82
C ALA A 466 -1.68 -12.29 24.79
N SER A 467 -0.51 -12.59 24.24
CA SER A 467 0.70 -12.89 25.00
C SER A 467 1.96 -12.44 24.26
N PHE A 468 3.00 -12.11 25.01
CA PHE A 468 4.34 -11.96 24.47
C PHE A 468 5.20 -13.21 24.75
N ASN A 469 6.16 -13.49 23.87
CA ASN A 469 7.04 -14.66 23.95
C ASN A 469 7.96 -14.73 25.20
N MET A 470 8.03 -13.66 26.02
CA MET A 470 8.91 -13.58 27.21
C MET A 470 8.27 -14.00 28.56
N GLY A 471 7.04 -14.55 28.57
CA GLY A 471 6.42 -15.19 29.76
C GLY A 471 5.12 -14.54 30.26
N ALA A 472 4.31 -15.27 31.03
CA ALA A 472 2.88 -14.95 31.22
C ALA A 472 2.54 -14.04 32.42
N ALA A 473 1.79 -12.96 32.16
CA ALA A 473 0.61 -12.59 32.94
C ALA A 473 -0.54 -12.26 31.99
N GLY A 474 -1.64 -13.01 32.10
CA GLY A 474 -2.80 -12.88 31.24
C GLY A 474 -4.11 -12.63 31.97
N ALA A 475 -5.17 -12.99 31.26
CA ALA A 475 -6.51 -13.32 31.73
C ALA A 475 -7.51 -12.18 32.03
N GLU A 476 -7.14 -10.92 32.30
CA GLU A 476 -8.15 -9.83 32.39
C GLU A 476 -7.61 -8.49 31.85
N ALA A 477 -8.18 -8.04 30.72
CA ALA A 477 -8.11 -6.71 30.08
C ALA A 477 -6.80 -5.89 30.15
N GLY A 478 -6.09 -5.80 29.02
CA GLY A 478 -5.78 -4.50 28.44
C GLY A 478 -4.40 -3.87 28.68
N THR A 479 -3.47 -4.43 29.46
CA THR A 479 -2.14 -3.82 29.65
C THR A 479 -1.03 -4.82 30.02
N TRP A 480 0.18 -4.62 29.48
CA TRP A 480 1.41 -5.39 29.73
C TRP A 480 2.57 -4.45 30.03
N THR A 481 3.36 -4.74 31.07
CA THR A 481 4.48 -3.88 31.49
C THR A 481 5.80 -4.64 31.42
N PHE A 482 6.74 -4.15 30.60
CA PHE A 482 8.11 -4.65 30.47
C PHE A 482 9.04 -3.88 31.40
N PRO A 483 9.74 -4.53 32.35
CA PRO A 483 10.68 -3.85 33.24
C PRO A 483 11.71 -3.02 32.48
N SER A 484 12.15 -1.89 33.06
CA SER A 484 13.18 -1.05 32.44
C SER A 484 14.48 -1.82 32.23
N GLY A 485 15.12 -1.63 31.07
CA GLY A 485 16.34 -2.34 30.67
C GLY A 485 16.14 -3.81 30.26
N THR A 486 14.91 -4.24 29.99
CA THR A 486 14.64 -5.55 29.37
C THR A 486 15.13 -5.56 27.92
N ASP A 487 15.81 -6.62 27.50
CA ASP A 487 16.15 -6.84 26.08
C ASP A 487 14.90 -7.23 25.29
N LEU A 488 14.47 -6.38 24.36
CA LEU A 488 13.26 -6.54 23.54
C LEU A 488 13.57 -6.91 22.08
N GLY A 489 14.83 -7.20 21.73
CA GLY A 489 15.28 -7.39 20.33
C GLY A 489 14.70 -8.59 19.57
N HIS A 490 13.81 -9.37 20.19
CA HIS A 490 13.12 -10.52 19.60
C HIS A 490 11.68 -10.65 20.11
N LEU A 491 11.05 -9.53 20.47
CA LEU A 491 9.72 -9.53 21.03
C LEU A 491 8.70 -10.00 19.96
N GLN A 492 7.84 -10.94 20.34
CA GLN A 492 6.74 -11.40 19.50
C GLN A 492 5.43 -11.27 20.26
N LEU A 493 4.43 -10.67 19.65
CA LEU A 493 3.08 -10.57 20.16
C LEU A 493 2.23 -11.64 19.49
N THR A 494 1.70 -12.57 20.27
CA THR A 494 0.77 -13.60 19.83
C THR A 494 -0.63 -13.20 20.31
N VAL A 495 -1.56 -12.91 19.40
CA VAL A 495 -2.97 -12.58 19.71
C VAL A 495 -3.90 -13.65 19.15
N PRO A 496 -5.06 -13.92 19.78
CA PRO A 496 -6.02 -14.87 19.23
C PRO A 496 -6.49 -14.47 17.82
N LEU A 497 -6.75 -15.45 16.98
CA LEU A 497 -7.30 -15.23 15.64
C LEU A 497 -8.72 -14.64 15.75
N GLY A 498 -9.07 -13.70 14.86
CA GLY A 498 -10.41 -13.08 14.83
C GLY A 498 -10.61 -11.97 15.88
N THR A 499 -9.53 -11.39 16.39
CA THR A 499 -9.59 -10.36 17.44
C THR A 499 -10.12 -9.00 16.97
N GLY A 500 -10.24 -8.77 15.66
CA GLY A 500 -10.60 -7.48 15.09
C GLY A 500 -9.42 -6.52 15.02
N GLN A 501 -9.57 -5.44 14.25
CA GLN A 501 -8.62 -4.33 14.26
C GLN A 501 -8.63 -3.65 15.63
N LEU A 502 -7.46 -3.44 16.22
CA LEU A 502 -7.30 -2.68 17.44
C LEU A 502 -5.94 -2.02 17.50
N THR A 503 -5.90 -0.85 18.13
CA THR A 503 -4.68 -0.09 18.37
C THR A 503 -4.11 -0.44 19.74
N LEU A 504 -2.83 -0.79 19.78
CA LEU A 504 -2.06 -0.97 21.00
C LEU A 504 -1.27 0.28 21.31
N THR A 505 -1.31 0.77 22.54
CA THR A 505 -0.57 1.98 22.94
C THR A 505 0.57 1.60 23.86
N ALA A 506 1.81 1.78 23.43
CA ALA A 506 2.99 1.73 24.29
C ALA A 506 3.20 3.09 24.97
N SER A 507 3.58 3.07 26.24
CA SER A 507 3.94 4.26 27.01
C SER A 507 5.20 4.01 27.84
N VAL A 508 6.11 4.97 27.85
CA VAL A 508 7.29 4.96 28.71
C VAL A 508 7.51 6.35 29.30
N THR A 509 7.92 6.40 30.56
CA THR A 509 8.10 7.64 31.31
C THR A 509 9.58 7.78 31.67
N SER A 510 10.20 8.90 31.32
CA SER A 510 11.48 9.30 31.92
C SER A 510 11.22 9.91 33.29
N THR A 511 12.14 9.73 34.23
CA THR A 511 12.05 10.38 35.54
C THR A 511 13.39 10.93 35.92
N GLU A 512 13.37 12.22 36.25
CA GLU A 512 14.52 12.97 36.72
C GLU A 512 14.81 12.71 38.21
N GLN A 513 16.10 12.71 38.57
CA GLN A 513 16.53 12.42 39.93
C GLN A 513 16.10 13.50 40.94
N LEU A 514 15.96 14.75 40.49
CA LEU A 514 15.53 15.90 41.32
C LEU A 514 14.01 16.18 41.24
N GLY A 515 13.25 15.33 40.55
CA GLY A 515 11.79 15.36 40.47
C GLY A 515 11.28 16.02 39.19
N GLY A 516 10.41 15.31 38.48
CA GLY A 516 9.93 15.63 37.14
C GLY A 516 9.74 14.33 36.38
N SER A 517 8.75 14.23 35.50
CA SER A 517 8.55 13.04 34.68
C SER A 517 7.80 13.43 33.41
N GLU A 518 8.32 13.02 32.27
CA GLU A 518 7.66 13.16 30.98
C GLU A 518 7.35 11.77 30.41
N THR A 519 6.25 11.66 29.67
CA THR A 519 5.78 10.37 29.15
C THR A 519 5.56 10.45 27.66
N THR A 520 6.17 9.53 26.92
CA THR A 520 5.94 9.33 25.50
C THR A 520 4.98 8.17 25.30
N THR A 521 4.00 8.36 24.42
CA THR A 521 3.06 7.33 24.00
C THR A 521 3.13 7.12 22.49
N VAL A 522 3.20 5.87 22.05
CA VAL A 522 3.17 5.49 20.63
C VAL A 522 2.17 4.37 20.40
N ASP A 523 1.40 4.49 19.33
CA ASP A 523 0.38 3.53 18.92
C ASP A 523 0.93 2.59 17.84
N ALA A 524 0.58 1.31 17.95
CA ALA A 524 0.79 0.31 16.92
C ALA A 524 -0.52 -0.45 16.68
N THR A 525 -1.00 -0.43 15.43
CA THR A 525 -2.27 -1.08 15.06
C THR A 525 -2.04 -2.50 14.60
N ILE A 526 -2.89 -3.41 15.07
CA ILE A 526 -2.96 -4.77 14.55
C ILE A 526 -3.54 -4.72 13.13
N GLN A 527 -2.69 -5.04 12.15
CA GLN A 527 -3.05 -5.07 10.74
C GLN A 527 -3.87 -6.33 10.42
N GLN A 528 -5.02 -6.15 9.77
CA GLN A 528 -5.83 -7.24 9.25
C GLN A 528 -5.69 -7.32 7.73
N TYR A 529 -5.96 -8.51 7.19
CA TYR A 529 -5.89 -8.79 5.76
C TYR A 529 -7.11 -9.59 5.35
N SER A 530 -7.69 -9.24 4.21
CA SER A 530 -8.76 -10.05 3.61
C SER A 530 -8.63 -10.08 2.09
N VAL A 531 -9.10 -11.17 1.47
CA VAL A 531 -9.17 -11.29 0.02
C VAL A 531 -10.63 -11.49 -0.39
N THR A 532 -11.17 -10.57 -1.17
CA THR A 532 -12.55 -10.59 -1.67
C THR A 532 -12.54 -10.60 -3.19
N THR A 533 -13.32 -11.49 -3.79
CA THR A 533 -13.49 -11.57 -5.24
C THR A 533 -14.97 -11.44 -5.61
N GLY A 534 -15.28 -10.71 -6.68
CA GLY A 534 -16.63 -10.62 -7.22
C GLY A 534 -17.03 -11.83 -8.07
N THR A 535 -17.98 -11.61 -8.96
CA THR A 535 -18.52 -12.53 -9.96
C THR A 535 -17.87 -12.27 -11.33
N THR A 536 -18.32 -12.90 -12.43
CA THR A 536 -17.75 -12.69 -13.77
C THR A 536 -18.45 -11.54 -14.53
N GLY A 537 -18.87 -10.49 -13.83
CA GLY A 537 -19.76 -9.45 -14.34
C GLY A 537 -19.67 -8.20 -13.48
N SER A 538 -20.40 -7.14 -13.83
CA SER A 538 -20.26 -5.84 -13.16
C SER A 538 -20.60 -5.88 -11.67
N ASP A 539 -19.58 -5.75 -10.83
CA ASP A 539 -19.65 -5.86 -9.38
C ASP A 539 -19.39 -4.53 -8.66
N THR A 540 -19.82 -4.46 -7.40
CA THR A 540 -19.46 -3.37 -6.50
C THR A 540 -18.93 -3.96 -5.20
N LEU A 541 -17.62 -3.83 -4.98
CA LEU A 541 -16.93 -4.42 -3.85
C LEU A 541 -16.52 -3.33 -2.84
N PRO A 542 -17.11 -3.33 -1.64
CA PRO A 542 -16.66 -2.46 -0.55
C PRO A 542 -15.54 -3.13 0.24
N GLY A 543 -14.47 -2.39 0.47
CA GLY A 543 -13.45 -2.68 1.45
C GLY A 543 -13.82 -2.10 2.82
N ASP A 544 -12.93 -2.27 3.78
CA ASP A 544 -13.18 -1.91 5.18
C ASP A 544 -12.02 -1.11 5.76
N ALA A 545 -11.56 -1.44 6.97
CA ALA A 545 -10.43 -0.75 7.58
C ALA A 545 -9.17 -1.65 7.64
N ALA A 546 -9.26 -2.85 7.04
CA ALA A 546 -8.19 -3.82 6.91
C ALA A 546 -7.45 -3.61 5.59
N ASN A 547 -6.26 -4.19 5.45
CA ASN A 547 -5.58 -4.25 4.16
C ASN A 547 -6.28 -5.28 3.27
N ASN A 548 -7.07 -4.82 2.31
CA ASN A 548 -7.91 -5.64 1.45
C ASN A 548 -7.17 -6.01 0.14
N VAL A 549 -7.40 -7.21 -0.37
CA VAL A 549 -7.22 -7.53 -1.80
C VAL A 549 -8.61 -7.67 -2.39
N LEU A 550 -9.02 -6.71 -3.22
CA LEU A 550 -10.29 -6.74 -3.93
C LEU A 550 -10.03 -7.11 -5.39
N VAL A 551 -10.78 -8.07 -5.91
CA VAL A 551 -10.68 -8.52 -7.31
C VAL A 551 -12.08 -8.49 -7.89
N GLY A 552 -12.35 -7.67 -8.91
CA GLY A 552 -13.68 -7.58 -9.49
C GLY A 552 -14.12 -8.93 -10.07
N ASP A 553 -13.30 -9.51 -10.96
CA ASP A 553 -13.58 -10.83 -11.54
C ASP A 553 -12.67 -11.96 -11.02
N PRO A 554 -13.23 -13.14 -10.67
CA PRO A 554 -12.46 -14.27 -10.17
C PRO A 554 -11.60 -14.98 -11.25
N GLY A 555 -11.93 -14.77 -12.53
CA GLY A 555 -11.28 -15.41 -13.68
C GLY A 555 -11.91 -16.73 -14.13
N GLY A 556 -11.31 -17.32 -15.17
CA GLY A 556 -11.71 -18.60 -15.76
C GLY A 556 -11.94 -18.53 -17.27
N VAL A 557 -12.58 -19.57 -17.81
CA VAL A 557 -12.99 -19.66 -19.21
C VAL A 557 -14.52 -19.69 -19.32
N LYS A 558 -15.06 -19.23 -20.46
CA LYS A 558 -16.49 -19.10 -20.74
C LYS A 558 -17.25 -20.40 -20.46
N SER A 559 -18.34 -20.27 -19.68
CA SER A 559 -19.23 -21.38 -19.33
C SER A 559 -20.35 -21.56 -20.37
N ASN A 560 -20.82 -22.80 -20.56
CA ASN A 560 -22.04 -23.12 -21.32
C ASN A 560 -23.32 -22.52 -20.70
N ILE A 561 -23.25 -22.16 -19.42
CA ILE A 561 -24.33 -21.60 -18.63
C ILE A 561 -23.82 -20.29 -18.01
N GLU A 562 -24.24 -19.17 -18.60
CA GLU A 562 -23.88 -17.80 -18.17
C GLU A 562 -24.72 -17.33 -16.97
N PRO A 563 -24.10 -16.83 -15.88
CA PRO A 563 -24.79 -16.22 -14.75
C PRO A 563 -25.87 -15.21 -15.16
N GLY A 564 -26.94 -15.11 -14.37
CA GLY A 564 -28.10 -14.25 -14.55
C GLY A 564 -29.10 -14.71 -15.61
N THR A 565 -28.71 -15.65 -16.49
CA THR A 565 -29.54 -16.10 -17.60
C THR A 565 -30.54 -17.18 -17.19
N ASN A 566 -31.76 -17.10 -17.73
CA ASN A 566 -32.78 -18.12 -17.50
C ASN A 566 -32.65 -19.25 -18.55
N TYR A 567 -32.55 -20.51 -18.11
CA TYR A 567 -32.28 -21.65 -18.99
C TYR A 567 -33.36 -22.74 -18.95
N ASN A 568 -33.53 -23.43 -20.08
CA ASN A 568 -34.13 -24.76 -20.13
C ASN A 568 -33.10 -25.74 -20.69
N ILE A 569 -32.73 -26.72 -19.88
CA ILE A 569 -31.65 -27.65 -20.17
C ILE A 569 -32.22 -29.07 -20.24
N ALA A 570 -32.09 -29.70 -21.40
CA ALA A 570 -32.38 -31.12 -21.58
C ALA A 570 -31.06 -31.93 -21.53
N LEU A 571 -30.94 -32.82 -20.56
CA LEU A 571 -29.82 -33.76 -20.41
C LEU A 571 -30.24 -35.11 -21.02
N LEU A 572 -29.84 -35.37 -22.27
CA LEU A 572 -30.12 -36.63 -22.97
C LEU A 572 -28.96 -37.59 -22.76
N VAL A 573 -29.19 -38.63 -21.95
CA VAL A 573 -28.13 -39.55 -21.53
C VAL A 573 -28.37 -40.94 -22.09
N ASP A 574 -27.42 -41.41 -22.90
CA ASP A 574 -27.39 -42.78 -23.39
C ASP A 574 -27.11 -43.73 -22.23
N VAL A 575 -28.04 -44.66 -22.00
CA VAL A 575 -27.91 -45.73 -21.01
C VAL A 575 -27.91 -47.09 -21.68
N SER A 576 -27.57 -47.19 -22.97
CA SER A 576 -27.48 -48.46 -23.69
C SER A 576 -26.33 -49.35 -23.18
N LYS A 577 -26.31 -50.61 -23.62
CA LYS A 577 -25.37 -51.62 -23.10
C LYS A 577 -23.91 -51.29 -23.44
N SER A 578 -23.69 -50.56 -24.52
CA SER A 578 -22.37 -50.08 -24.94
C SER A 578 -21.83 -48.97 -24.04
N MET A 579 -22.70 -48.27 -23.31
CA MET A 579 -22.31 -47.33 -22.24
C MET A 579 -21.82 -48.03 -20.97
N ASP A 580 -22.07 -49.35 -20.85
CA ASP A 580 -21.55 -50.21 -19.77
C ASP A 580 -20.34 -51.05 -20.22
N ASP A 581 -19.59 -50.54 -21.21
CA ASP A 581 -18.29 -51.08 -21.61
C ASP A 581 -17.17 -50.54 -20.71
N ASN A 582 -16.31 -51.45 -20.25
CA ASN A 582 -15.22 -51.20 -19.28
C ASN A 582 -13.83 -51.38 -19.93
N SER A 583 -13.77 -51.37 -21.26
CA SER A 583 -12.60 -51.80 -22.03
C SER A 583 -11.51 -50.73 -22.25
N GLY A 584 -11.81 -49.45 -21.96
CA GLY A 584 -10.98 -48.31 -22.38
C GLY A 584 -10.04 -47.71 -21.32
N GLU A 585 -10.54 -47.28 -20.15
CA GLU A 585 -9.77 -46.37 -19.28
C GLU A 585 -9.75 -46.72 -17.79
N LYS A 586 -8.73 -46.21 -17.09
CA LYS A 586 -8.39 -46.54 -15.70
C LYS A 586 -8.23 -45.28 -14.86
N ILE A 587 -9.03 -45.12 -13.80
CA ILE A 587 -8.72 -44.19 -12.70
C ILE A 587 -8.09 -45.00 -11.56
N ASN A 588 -6.92 -44.59 -11.09
CA ASN A 588 -6.13 -45.32 -10.08
C ASN A 588 -5.91 -46.81 -10.42
N GLY A 589 -5.82 -47.14 -11.71
CA GLY A 589 -5.63 -48.51 -12.20
C GLY A 589 -6.91 -49.38 -12.28
N LYS A 590 -8.10 -48.85 -11.98
CA LYS A 590 -9.39 -49.56 -12.09
C LYS A 590 -10.19 -49.10 -13.30
N ASN A 591 -10.75 -50.07 -14.04
CA ASN A 591 -11.60 -49.80 -15.18
C ASN A 591 -12.93 -49.15 -14.75
N ILE A 592 -13.29 -48.03 -15.36
CA ILE A 592 -14.58 -47.33 -15.18
C ILE A 592 -15.41 -47.46 -16.46
N SER A 593 -16.73 -47.60 -16.34
CA SER A 593 -17.64 -47.64 -17.50
C SER A 593 -17.97 -46.24 -18.01
N ARG A 594 -18.32 -46.10 -19.30
CA ARG A 594 -18.71 -44.80 -19.89
C ARG A 594 -19.91 -44.17 -19.17
N LEU A 595 -20.87 -44.99 -18.74
CA LEU A 595 -22.02 -44.50 -17.98
C LEU A 595 -21.62 -44.00 -16.59
N ALA A 596 -20.63 -44.61 -15.94
CA ALA A 596 -20.10 -44.09 -14.68
C ALA A 596 -19.36 -42.76 -14.87
N LEU A 597 -18.70 -42.58 -16.02
CA LEU A 597 -18.11 -41.30 -16.42
C LEU A 597 -19.17 -40.22 -16.59
N ALA A 598 -20.22 -40.54 -17.34
CA ALA A 598 -21.35 -39.64 -17.60
C ALA A 598 -22.03 -39.18 -16.31
N LYS A 599 -22.27 -40.11 -15.38
CA LYS A 599 -22.88 -39.78 -14.08
C LYS A 599 -22.04 -38.79 -13.28
N ALA A 600 -20.75 -39.07 -13.10
CA ALA A 600 -19.87 -38.22 -12.31
C ALA A 600 -19.82 -36.78 -12.84
N ALA A 601 -19.74 -36.61 -14.17
CA ALA A 601 -19.72 -35.28 -14.77
C ALA A 601 -21.09 -34.58 -14.73
N LEU A 602 -22.19 -35.32 -14.86
CA LEU A 602 -23.55 -34.78 -14.73
C LEU A 602 -23.87 -34.35 -13.29
N ASP A 603 -23.30 -35.03 -12.28
CA ASP A 603 -23.46 -34.65 -10.88
C ASP A 603 -22.76 -33.31 -10.60
N ASN A 604 -21.54 -33.11 -11.13
CA ASN A 604 -20.85 -31.82 -11.05
C ASN A 604 -21.62 -30.72 -11.79
N LEU A 605 -22.12 -31.00 -12.99
CA LEU A 605 -22.96 -30.05 -13.73
C LEU A 605 -24.24 -29.70 -12.94
N ALA A 606 -24.85 -30.66 -12.24
CA ALA A 606 -26.03 -30.41 -11.42
C ALA A 606 -25.73 -29.43 -10.27
N GLU A 607 -24.56 -29.54 -9.63
CA GLU A 607 -24.11 -28.63 -8.56
C GLU A 607 -23.93 -27.20 -9.09
N GLN A 608 -23.30 -27.06 -10.25
CA GLN A 608 -23.16 -25.74 -10.89
C GLN A 608 -24.51 -25.13 -11.25
N LEU A 609 -25.42 -25.91 -11.84
CA LEU A 609 -26.77 -25.45 -12.18
C LEU A 609 -27.59 -25.04 -10.95
N ALA A 610 -27.28 -25.60 -9.77
CA ALA A 610 -27.93 -25.24 -8.51
C ALA A 610 -27.37 -23.95 -7.91
N GLY A 611 -26.08 -23.66 -8.12
CA GLY A 611 -25.42 -22.40 -7.72
C GLY A 611 -25.71 -21.22 -8.65
N HIS A 612 -26.37 -21.46 -9.78
CA HIS A 612 -26.73 -20.45 -10.76
C HIS A 612 -27.80 -19.47 -10.22
N ASP A 613 -27.60 -18.18 -10.45
CA ASP A 613 -28.41 -17.04 -9.97
C ASP A 613 -29.65 -16.74 -10.85
N GLY A 614 -29.68 -17.22 -12.10
CA GLY A 614 -30.87 -17.25 -12.97
C GLY A 614 -31.83 -18.43 -12.72
N ASN A 615 -33.03 -18.41 -13.31
CA ASN A 615 -33.97 -19.54 -13.21
C ASN A 615 -33.62 -20.64 -14.21
N VAL A 616 -33.20 -21.81 -13.74
CA VAL A 616 -32.79 -22.95 -14.60
C VAL A 616 -33.78 -24.10 -14.46
N ASN A 617 -34.41 -24.52 -15.56
CA ASN A 617 -35.23 -25.74 -15.61
C ASN A 617 -34.42 -26.86 -16.24
N VAL A 618 -34.30 -28.00 -15.55
CA VAL A 618 -33.49 -29.13 -16.01
C VAL A 618 -34.35 -30.38 -16.13
N ALA A 619 -34.32 -31.01 -17.29
CA ALA A 619 -34.90 -32.34 -17.50
C ALA A 619 -33.82 -33.38 -17.77
N LEU A 620 -33.81 -34.45 -16.97
CA LEU A 620 -32.98 -35.62 -17.21
C LEU A 620 -33.77 -36.65 -18.01
N ILE A 621 -33.33 -36.92 -19.23
CA ILE A 621 -33.95 -37.86 -20.16
C ILE A 621 -32.95 -38.97 -20.46
N SER A 622 -33.24 -40.20 -20.01
CA SER A 622 -32.41 -41.34 -20.39
C SER A 622 -32.96 -42.06 -21.60
N PHE A 623 -32.10 -42.68 -22.40
CA PHE A 623 -32.53 -43.46 -23.55
C PHE A 623 -31.70 -44.73 -23.79
N SER A 624 -32.38 -45.76 -24.28
CA SER A 624 -31.84 -47.06 -24.70
C SER A 624 -32.64 -47.58 -25.90
N THR A 625 -33.40 -48.67 -25.79
CA THR A 625 -34.41 -49.11 -26.77
C THR A 625 -35.54 -48.08 -26.92
N GLY A 626 -35.82 -47.32 -25.87
CA GLY A 626 -36.76 -46.19 -25.85
C GLY A 626 -36.29 -45.11 -24.88
N SER A 627 -37.04 -44.01 -24.77
CA SER A 627 -36.70 -42.86 -23.92
C SER A 627 -37.59 -42.77 -22.69
N LYS A 628 -37.02 -42.30 -21.56
CA LYS A 628 -37.78 -41.99 -20.35
C LYS A 628 -37.33 -40.64 -19.78
N GLU A 629 -38.25 -39.71 -19.62
CA GLU A 629 -38.04 -38.54 -18.76
C GLU A 629 -38.01 -39.03 -17.31
N ILE A 630 -36.86 -38.88 -16.66
CA ILE A 630 -36.62 -39.40 -15.31
C ILE A 630 -37.11 -38.37 -14.28
N ILE A 631 -36.76 -37.10 -14.49
CA ILE A 631 -37.18 -36.00 -13.63
C ILE A 631 -37.10 -34.66 -14.37
N THR A 632 -37.95 -33.72 -13.98
CA THR A 632 -37.81 -32.29 -14.26
C THR A 632 -37.67 -31.55 -12.93
N VAL A 633 -36.64 -30.71 -12.80
CA VAL A 633 -36.40 -29.86 -11.63
C VAL A 633 -36.22 -28.40 -12.05
N GLN A 634 -36.39 -27.48 -11.10
CA GLN A 634 -36.10 -26.07 -11.30
C GLN A 634 -35.16 -25.55 -10.20
N PHE A 635 -34.05 -24.94 -10.59
CA PHE A 635 -33.15 -24.17 -9.73
C PHE A 635 -33.52 -22.69 -9.81
N ASN A 636 -33.68 -22.04 -8.65
CA ASN A 636 -33.92 -20.60 -8.51
C ASN A 636 -33.73 -20.17 -7.04
N ALA A 637 -33.69 -18.86 -6.78
CA ALA A 637 -33.51 -18.29 -5.44
C ALA A 637 -34.57 -18.69 -4.38
N ASN A 638 -35.70 -19.30 -4.77
CA ASN A 638 -36.70 -19.83 -3.84
C ASN A 638 -36.59 -21.36 -3.65
N ASP A 639 -35.55 -22.01 -4.16
CA ASP A 639 -35.28 -23.43 -3.89
C ASP A 639 -34.67 -23.56 -2.49
N PRO A 640 -35.41 -24.05 -1.48
CA PRO A 640 -34.90 -24.16 -0.12
C PRO A 640 -33.93 -25.33 -0.03
N ASP A 641 -32.82 -25.15 0.67
CA ASP A 641 -31.93 -26.23 1.16
C ASP A 641 -31.49 -27.27 0.09
N ALA A 642 -31.13 -26.83 -1.12
CA ALA A 642 -30.63 -27.70 -2.19
C ALA A 642 -31.54 -28.91 -2.55
N VAL A 643 -32.85 -28.81 -2.30
CA VAL A 643 -33.80 -29.92 -2.47
C VAL A 643 -33.88 -30.39 -3.93
N ASN A 644 -33.84 -29.48 -4.89
CA ASN A 644 -33.90 -29.86 -6.30
C ASN A 644 -32.56 -30.39 -6.83
N LEU A 645 -31.44 -29.97 -6.22
CA LEU A 645 -30.11 -30.51 -6.52
C LEU A 645 -30.05 -31.98 -6.14
N ALA A 646 -30.45 -32.29 -4.91
CA ALA A 646 -30.52 -33.67 -4.44
C ALA A 646 -31.48 -34.52 -5.28
N LYS A 647 -32.62 -33.97 -5.75
CA LYS A 647 -33.54 -34.70 -6.63
C LYS A 647 -32.91 -35.05 -7.99
N LEU A 648 -32.14 -34.13 -8.57
CA LEU A 648 -31.46 -34.34 -9.84
C LEU A 648 -30.30 -35.33 -9.69
N GLN A 649 -29.43 -35.17 -8.70
CA GLN A 649 -28.32 -36.08 -8.41
C GLN A 649 -28.82 -37.51 -8.14
N ASN A 650 -29.87 -37.68 -7.34
CA ASN A 650 -30.50 -39.00 -7.14
C ASN A 650 -31.02 -39.63 -8.44
N ALA A 651 -31.52 -38.81 -9.37
CA ALA A 651 -31.98 -39.28 -10.67
C ALA A 651 -30.81 -39.70 -11.57
N ILE A 652 -29.69 -38.97 -11.54
CA ILE A 652 -28.43 -39.28 -12.24
C ILE A 652 -27.83 -40.58 -11.70
N ASP A 653 -27.70 -40.71 -10.37
CA ASP A 653 -27.26 -41.92 -9.70
C ASP A 653 -28.09 -43.15 -10.07
N GLY A 654 -29.41 -42.95 -10.22
CA GLY A 654 -30.38 -43.96 -10.60
C GLY A 654 -30.29 -44.45 -12.05
N LEU A 655 -29.51 -43.81 -12.92
CA LEU A 655 -29.33 -44.26 -14.29
C LEU A 655 -28.69 -45.65 -14.31
N SER A 656 -29.18 -46.55 -15.17
CA SER A 656 -28.65 -47.91 -15.25
C SER A 656 -28.67 -48.37 -16.70
N SER A 657 -27.68 -49.19 -17.05
CA SER A 657 -27.54 -49.66 -18.42
C SER A 657 -28.67 -50.61 -18.81
N ASP A 658 -29.10 -50.50 -20.06
CA ASP A 658 -30.18 -51.26 -20.68
C ASP A 658 -29.78 -51.67 -22.11
N MET A 659 -30.65 -52.32 -22.89
CA MET A 659 -30.34 -52.81 -24.24
C MET A 659 -30.60 -51.75 -25.33
N TYR A 660 -29.80 -51.80 -26.41
CA TYR A 660 -29.92 -51.02 -27.67
C TYR A 660 -29.88 -49.49 -27.52
N THR A 661 -29.75 -48.80 -28.65
CA THR A 661 -29.54 -47.35 -28.71
C THR A 661 -30.50 -46.74 -29.74
N ASN A 662 -31.50 -45.98 -29.29
CA ASN A 662 -32.56 -45.38 -30.09
C ASN A 662 -32.57 -43.85 -29.94
N TYR A 663 -31.87 -43.16 -30.83
CA TYR A 663 -31.76 -41.69 -30.81
C TYR A 663 -33.08 -40.99 -31.18
N GLU A 664 -33.84 -41.56 -32.11
CA GLU A 664 -35.18 -41.07 -32.51
C GLU A 664 -36.06 -40.86 -31.26
N ALA A 665 -36.16 -41.87 -30.40
CA ALA A 665 -36.94 -41.78 -29.17
C ALA A 665 -36.43 -40.68 -28.22
N ALA A 666 -35.11 -40.52 -28.10
CA ALA A 666 -34.50 -39.51 -27.23
C ALA A 666 -34.87 -38.08 -27.68
N PHE A 667 -34.68 -37.79 -28.97
CA PHE A 667 -34.97 -36.48 -29.54
C PHE A 667 -36.48 -36.19 -29.57
N ALA A 668 -37.31 -37.17 -29.89
CA ALA A 668 -38.77 -37.02 -29.80
C ALA A 668 -39.21 -36.64 -28.37
N LYS A 669 -38.62 -37.25 -27.34
CA LYS A 669 -38.94 -36.93 -25.94
C LYS A 669 -38.49 -35.51 -25.56
N ALA A 670 -37.32 -35.08 -26.00
CA ALA A 670 -36.84 -33.72 -25.80
C ALA A 670 -37.77 -32.68 -26.46
N ASN A 671 -38.18 -32.95 -27.70
CA ASN A 671 -39.14 -32.12 -28.44
C ASN A 671 -40.50 -32.01 -27.70
N GLU A 672 -41.01 -33.12 -27.17
CA GLU A 672 -42.23 -33.12 -26.35
C GLU A 672 -42.06 -32.27 -25.08
N TRP A 673 -40.93 -32.38 -24.39
CA TRP A 673 -40.66 -31.62 -23.18
C TRP A 673 -40.64 -30.11 -23.44
N PHE A 674 -39.82 -29.65 -24.40
CA PHE A 674 -39.74 -28.23 -24.79
C PHE A 674 -41.09 -27.66 -25.27
N ALA A 675 -41.95 -28.51 -25.87
CA ALA A 675 -43.29 -28.10 -26.31
C ALA A 675 -44.35 -28.04 -25.18
N SER A 676 -44.12 -28.72 -24.05
CA SER A 676 -45.14 -28.95 -23.01
C SER A 676 -45.23 -27.87 -21.94
N ASP A 677 -44.11 -27.22 -21.59
CA ASP A 677 -44.02 -25.99 -20.82
C ASP A 677 -42.56 -25.50 -20.95
N LYS A 678 -42.37 -24.18 -21.09
CA LYS A 678 -41.07 -23.46 -21.02
C LYS A 678 -40.26 -23.19 -22.29
N ALA A 679 -40.71 -23.45 -23.52
CA ALA A 679 -40.28 -22.65 -24.68
C ALA A 679 -40.89 -21.22 -24.65
N THR A 680 -40.82 -20.56 -23.49
CA THR A 680 -41.37 -19.23 -23.20
C THR A 680 -40.37 -18.14 -23.59
N GLU A 681 -40.89 -17.00 -24.04
CA GLU A 681 -40.13 -15.78 -24.31
C GLU A 681 -39.27 -15.40 -23.08
N GLY A 682 -37.94 -15.30 -23.25
CA GLY A 682 -37.00 -14.94 -22.18
C GLY A 682 -36.18 -16.08 -21.54
N TYR A 683 -36.23 -17.31 -22.07
CA TYR A 683 -35.35 -18.44 -21.67
C TYR A 683 -34.48 -18.92 -22.84
N THR A 684 -33.24 -19.31 -22.55
CA THR A 684 -32.33 -19.96 -23.50
C THR A 684 -32.48 -21.49 -23.42
N ASN A 685 -32.68 -22.15 -24.56
CA ASN A 685 -32.85 -23.60 -24.64
C ASN A 685 -31.53 -24.29 -25.02
N LEU A 686 -31.09 -25.22 -24.17
CA LEU A 686 -29.85 -25.98 -24.33
C LEU A 686 -30.14 -27.48 -24.21
N THR A 687 -29.40 -28.28 -24.96
CA THR A 687 -29.47 -29.75 -24.90
C THR A 687 -28.07 -30.34 -24.91
N PHE A 688 -27.76 -31.12 -23.89
CA PHE A 688 -26.56 -31.94 -23.83
C PHE A 688 -26.91 -33.36 -24.24
N PHE A 689 -26.32 -33.84 -25.33
CA PHE A 689 -26.56 -35.16 -25.89
C PHE A 689 -25.35 -36.08 -25.69
N LEU A 690 -25.40 -36.93 -24.65
CA LEU A 690 -24.30 -37.76 -24.18
C LEU A 690 -24.45 -39.19 -24.67
N THR A 691 -23.52 -39.68 -25.51
CA THR A 691 -23.64 -41.02 -26.14
C THR A 691 -22.30 -41.57 -26.64
N ASP A 692 -22.27 -42.84 -27.08
CA ASP A 692 -21.14 -43.45 -27.76
C ASP A 692 -21.16 -43.27 -29.30
N GLY A 693 -22.14 -42.54 -29.84
CA GLY A 693 -22.24 -42.20 -31.26
C GLY A 693 -22.83 -43.28 -32.17
N ASN A 694 -23.38 -44.38 -31.64
CA ASN A 694 -23.87 -45.51 -32.45
C ASN A 694 -25.36 -45.83 -32.21
N PRO A 695 -26.31 -45.22 -32.94
CA PRO A 695 -27.70 -45.67 -32.91
C PRO A 695 -27.83 -47.06 -33.56
N THR A 696 -28.54 -47.97 -32.92
CA THR A 696 -28.67 -49.39 -33.34
C THR A 696 -30.11 -49.82 -33.61
N THR A 697 -31.08 -48.94 -33.35
CA THR A 697 -32.50 -49.17 -33.62
C THR A 697 -33.29 -47.88 -33.83
N TYR A 698 -34.44 -47.99 -34.50
CA TYR A 698 -35.48 -46.97 -34.66
C TYR A 698 -36.86 -47.63 -34.39
N ASN A 699 -37.88 -46.85 -34.04
CA ASN A 699 -39.22 -47.34 -33.64
C ASN A 699 -39.28 -48.34 -32.46
N GLY A 700 -38.19 -48.49 -31.70
CA GLY A 700 -38.12 -49.43 -30.57
C GLY A 700 -38.09 -50.91 -30.98
N GLU A 701 -37.77 -51.22 -32.24
CA GLU A 701 -37.61 -52.60 -32.70
C GLU A 701 -36.35 -53.24 -32.08
N SER A 702 -36.48 -54.41 -31.44
CA SER A 702 -35.33 -55.10 -30.86
C SER A 702 -34.48 -55.77 -31.93
N ARG A 703 -33.30 -55.22 -32.23
CA ARG A 703 -32.31 -55.78 -33.19
C ARG A 703 -31.00 -56.17 -32.48
N PRO A 704 -30.92 -57.39 -31.90
CA PRO A 704 -29.71 -57.86 -31.23
C PRO A 704 -28.49 -57.93 -32.16
N ASN A 705 -27.38 -57.30 -31.74
CA ASN A 705 -26.08 -57.26 -32.44
C ASN A 705 -26.12 -56.60 -33.83
N ALA A 706 -26.98 -55.60 -34.03
CA ALA A 706 -27.01 -54.83 -35.27
C ALA A 706 -25.99 -53.69 -35.25
N ASP A 707 -25.19 -53.58 -36.32
CA ASP A 707 -24.43 -52.36 -36.62
C ASP A 707 -25.39 -51.25 -37.07
N THR A 708 -25.01 -49.98 -36.84
CA THR A 708 -25.76 -48.81 -37.32
C THR A 708 -25.95 -48.86 -38.83
N ASN A 709 -27.21 -48.78 -39.28
CA ASN A 709 -27.58 -48.75 -40.70
C ASN A 709 -28.21 -47.41 -41.10
N TYR A 710 -28.44 -47.23 -42.41
CA TYR A 710 -29.00 -46.01 -42.99
C TYR A 710 -30.31 -45.56 -42.32
N ASN A 711 -31.23 -46.49 -42.04
CA ASN A 711 -32.54 -46.14 -41.47
C ASN A 711 -32.44 -45.70 -40.01
N ASP A 712 -31.54 -46.33 -39.22
CA ASP A 712 -31.33 -45.96 -37.81
C ASP A 712 -30.89 -44.49 -37.73
N MET A 713 -29.93 -44.10 -38.57
CA MET A 713 -29.39 -42.74 -38.64
C MET A 713 -30.34 -41.75 -39.30
N TYR A 714 -31.02 -42.12 -40.40
CA TYR A 714 -31.97 -41.26 -41.11
C TYR A 714 -33.11 -40.83 -40.19
N LYS A 715 -33.66 -41.78 -39.41
CA LYS A 715 -34.76 -41.51 -38.48
C LYS A 715 -34.33 -40.69 -37.27
N ALA A 716 -33.16 -40.98 -36.71
CA ALA A 716 -32.57 -40.14 -35.68
C ALA A 716 -32.39 -38.69 -36.17
N LEU A 717 -31.91 -38.50 -37.40
CA LEU A 717 -31.67 -37.17 -37.98
C LEU A 717 -32.97 -36.40 -38.24
N ASP A 718 -34.02 -37.08 -38.69
CA ASP A 718 -35.35 -36.49 -38.92
C ASP A 718 -35.91 -35.85 -37.64
N ASP A 719 -35.88 -36.58 -36.51
CA ASP A 719 -36.36 -36.06 -35.22
C ASP A 719 -35.39 -35.04 -34.58
N TYR A 720 -34.09 -35.22 -34.77
CA TYR A 720 -33.09 -34.24 -34.36
C TYR A 720 -33.30 -32.88 -35.03
N ASN A 721 -33.62 -32.85 -36.32
CA ASN A 721 -33.82 -31.58 -37.05
C ASN A 721 -34.95 -30.74 -36.45
N ALA A 722 -35.97 -31.38 -35.86
CA ALA A 722 -37.01 -30.67 -35.12
C ALA A 722 -36.47 -30.06 -33.80
N LEU A 723 -35.60 -30.77 -33.10
CA LEU A 723 -34.95 -30.32 -31.86
C LEU A 723 -33.93 -29.20 -32.10
N ALA A 724 -33.13 -29.33 -33.15
CA ALA A 724 -32.12 -28.35 -33.56
C ALA A 724 -32.73 -26.99 -33.93
N GLY A 725 -34.02 -26.95 -34.28
CA GLY A 725 -34.75 -25.70 -34.55
C GLY A 725 -35.25 -24.98 -33.29
N ILE A 726 -35.17 -25.61 -32.10
CA ILE A 726 -35.71 -25.07 -30.84
C ILE A 726 -34.69 -24.99 -29.71
N SER A 727 -33.57 -25.73 -29.81
CA SER A 727 -32.54 -25.86 -28.78
C SER A 727 -31.15 -25.86 -29.42
N LYS A 728 -30.17 -25.26 -28.72
CA LYS A 728 -28.75 -25.49 -29.03
C LYS A 728 -28.40 -26.89 -28.52
N VAL A 729 -28.03 -27.80 -29.40
CA VAL A 729 -27.70 -29.20 -29.09
C VAL A 729 -26.20 -29.40 -29.21
N GLN A 730 -25.56 -29.72 -28.08
CA GLN A 730 -24.16 -30.11 -27.99
C GLN A 730 -24.07 -31.63 -27.84
N ALA A 731 -23.46 -32.30 -28.82
CA ALA A 731 -23.29 -33.74 -28.83
C ALA A 731 -21.91 -34.14 -28.31
N ILE A 732 -21.90 -34.91 -27.23
CA ILE A 732 -20.68 -35.30 -26.50
C ILE A 732 -20.52 -36.82 -26.56
N GLY A 733 -19.42 -37.24 -27.18
CA GLY A 733 -19.00 -38.62 -27.35
C GLY A 733 -18.27 -39.14 -26.13
N ILE A 734 -18.75 -40.21 -25.51
CA ILE A 734 -18.21 -40.72 -24.26
C ILE A 734 -17.42 -42.01 -24.48
N GLY A 735 -16.14 -41.96 -24.13
CA GLY A 735 -15.19 -43.08 -24.13
C GLY A 735 -14.64 -43.46 -25.50
N SER A 736 -13.69 -44.40 -25.50
CA SER A 736 -12.99 -44.85 -26.69
C SER A 736 -13.90 -45.57 -27.70
N GLY A 737 -13.76 -45.34 -29.00
CA GLY A 737 -14.55 -46.03 -30.03
C GLY A 737 -15.90 -45.36 -30.35
N VAL A 738 -16.05 -44.08 -29.99
CA VAL A 738 -17.12 -43.22 -30.50
C VAL A 738 -17.01 -43.07 -32.02
N THR A 739 -18.14 -43.21 -32.72
CA THR A 739 -18.19 -42.99 -34.17
C THR A 739 -18.45 -41.51 -34.47
N GLU A 740 -17.38 -40.72 -34.43
CA GLU A 740 -17.43 -39.25 -34.64
C GLU A 740 -18.21 -38.83 -35.89
N SER A 741 -18.04 -39.56 -37.00
CA SER A 741 -18.70 -39.27 -38.27
C SER A 741 -20.22 -39.32 -38.21
N TYR A 742 -20.80 -40.07 -37.27
CA TYR A 742 -22.25 -40.15 -37.06
C TYR A 742 -22.70 -39.09 -36.06
N LEU A 743 -21.96 -38.95 -34.95
CA LEU A 743 -22.31 -38.04 -33.87
C LEU A 743 -22.37 -36.58 -34.33
N LYS A 744 -21.49 -36.19 -35.25
CA LYS A 744 -21.42 -34.85 -35.85
C LYS A 744 -22.73 -34.35 -36.48
N PHE A 745 -23.63 -35.25 -36.89
CA PHE A 745 -24.94 -34.86 -37.40
C PHE A 745 -25.93 -34.40 -36.33
N PHE A 746 -25.64 -34.66 -35.05
CA PHE A 746 -26.51 -34.36 -33.92
C PHE A 746 -26.01 -33.19 -33.08
N ASP A 747 -25.14 -32.36 -33.65
CA ASP A 747 -24.61 -31.15 -33.05
C ASP A 747 -24.90 -29.95 -33.95
N ASN A 748 -25.51 -28.89 -33.39
CA ASN A 748 -25.78 -27.64 -34.11
C ASN A 748 -24.98 -26.45 -33.56
N THR A 749 -23.99 -26.73 -32.71
CA THR A 749 -22.97 -25.77 -32.28
C THR A 749 -21.90 -25.69 -33.38
N ASP A 750 -21.47 -24.47 -33.71
CA ASP A 750 -20.36 -24.21 -34.64
C ASP A 750 -20.43 -24.95 -35.99
N VAL A 751 -21.62 -24.96 -36.60
CA VAL A 751 -21.88 -25.63 -37.90
C VAL A 751 -21.12 -24.93 -39.03
N THR A 752 -19.93 -25.45 -39.36
CA THR A 752 -19.03 -24.88 -40.37
C THR A 752 -18.92 -25.73 -41.64
N ALA A 753 -19.42 -26.96 -41.63
CA ALA A 753 -19.20 -27.93 -42.70
C ALA A 753 -20.43 -28.79 -43.05
N GLN A 754 -20.37 -29.48 -44.19
CA GLN A 754 -21.28 -30.57 -44.54
C GLN A 754 -20.51 -31.90 -44.49
N SER A 755 -21.16 -32.95 -43.99
CA SER A 755 -20.60 -34.30 -43.96
C SER A 755 -21.45 -35.26 -44.79
N ILE A 756 -20.81 -36.30 -45.34
CA ILE A 756 -21.46 -37.38 -46.08
C ILE A 756 -21.02 -38.72 -45.49
N VAL A 757 -21.99 -39.54 -45.08
CA VAL A 757 -21.76 -40.88 -44.52
C VAL A 757 -22.45 -41.95 -45.37
N PRO A 758 -21.70 -42.89 -45.97
CA PRO A 758 -22.26 -44.00 -46.75
C PRO A 758 -22.55 -45.25 -45.90
N PHE A 759 -23.67 -45.94 -46.17
CA PHE A 759 -24.11 -47.17 -45.48
C PHE A 759 -24.03 -48.45 -46.33
N GLY A 760 -23.32 -48.38 -47.46
CA GLY A 760 -23.08 -49.52 -48.35
C GLY A 760 -23.98 -49.52 -49.58
N PRO A 761 -23.87 -50.58 -50.41
CA PRO A 761 -24.57 -50.64 -51.69
C PRO A 761 -26.08 -50.78 -51.51
N ASN A 762 -26.85 -49.90 -52.16
CA ASN A 762 -28.32 -49.90 -52.11
C ASN A 762 -28.97 -50.90 -53.08
N GLY A 763 -28.16 -51.56 -53.90
CA GLY A 763 -28.60 -52.57 -54.89
C GLY A 763 -28.75 -52.03 -56.31
N ASP A 764 -28.68 -50.71 -56.51
CA ASP A 764 -28.80 -50.08 -57.83
C ASP A 764 -27.43 -49.90 -58.49
N ASN A 765 -26.98 -50.95 -59.19
CA ASN A 765 -25.75 -50.88 -60.00
C ASN A 765 -26.06 -50.45 -61.44
N THR A 766 -25.47 -49.35 -61.88
CA THR A 766 -25.61 -48.86 -63.26
C THR A 766 -24.34 -49.14 -64.06
N THR A 767 -24.45 -49.87 -65.16
CA THR A 767 -23.28 -50.09 -66.04
C THR A 767 -23.09 -48.87 -66.95
N VAL A 768 -22.01 -48.11 -66.73
CA VAL A 768 -21.67 -46.92 -67.52
C VAL A 768 -20.90 -47.26 -68.79
N ALA A 769 -20.07 -48.30 -68.73
CA ALA A 769 -19.37 -48.85 -69.89
C ALA A 769 -19.66 -50.34 -70.02
N ASN A 770 -20.40 -50.70 -71.06
CA ASN A 770 -20.66 -52.11 -71.40
C ASN A 770 -19.89 -52.48 -72.68
N PHE A 771 -18.77 -53.17 -72.51
CA PHE A 771 -17.92 -53.63 -73.59
C PHE A 771 -18.46 -54.89 -74.28
N ASN A 772 -19.49 -55.54 -73.73
CA ASN A 772 -20.26 -56.61 -74.37
C ASN A 772 -21.22 -56.08 -75.47
N SER A 773 -21.61 -54.81 -75.43
CA SER A 773 -22.55 -54.17 -76.36
C SER A 773 -21.86 -53.20 -77.34
N SER A 774 -22.49 -52.89 -78.48
CA SER A 774 -22.00 -51.85 -79.40
C SER A 774 -22.43 -50.46 -78.89
N GLY A 775 -21.47 -49.56 -78.69
CA GLY A 775 -21.74 -48.21 -78.17
C GLY A 775 -20.53 -47.28 -78.19
N ALA A 776 -20.70 -46.05 -77.69
CA ALA A 776 -19.67 -45.02 -77.70
C ALA A 776 -18.37 -45.45 -76.99
N TRP A 777 -18.49 -46.26 -75.94
CA TRP A 777 -17.38 -46.80 -75.16
C TRP A 777 -16.54 -47.86 -75.88
N LYS A 778 -17.09 -48.53 -76.90
CA LYS A 778 -16.42 -49.57 -77.72
C LYS A 778 -15.83 -49.02 -79.02
N THR A 779 -15.64 -47.70 -79.10
CA THR A 779 -15.06 -47.02 -80.27
C THR A 779 -13.75 -46.36 -79.86
N ALA A 780 -12.62 -46.84 -80.40
CA ALA A 780 -11.28 -46.40 -79.98
C ALA A 780 -11.06 -44.89 -80.17
N GLY A 781 -11.65 -44.29 -81.21
CA GLY A 781 -11.54 -42.85 -81.48
C GLY A 781 -12.22 -41.94 -80.45
N ASN A 782 -13.05 -42.49 -79.56
CA ASN A 782 -13.71 -41.71 -78.50
C ASN A 782 -12.90 -41.68 -77.19
N TRP A 783 -11.80 -42.43 -77.11
CA TRP A 783 -10.88 -42.40 -75.97
C TRP A 783 -9.74 -41.44 -76.30
N SER A 784 -9.38 -40.57 -75.36
CA SER A 784 -8.15 -39.79 -75.49
C SER A 784 -6.95 -40.73 -75.36
N GLN A 785 -5.89 -40.48 -76.13
CA GLN A 785 -4.69 -41.32 -76.16
C GLN A 785 -3.47 -40.40 -76.20
N ASP A 786 -2.55 -40.58 -75.27
CA ASP A 786 -1.28 -39.85 -75.19
C ASP A 786 -0.13 -40.81 -74.93
N GLY A 787 1.02 -40.58 -75.57
CA GLY A 787 2.14 -41.53 -75.64
C GLY A 787 2.05 -42.54 -76.78
N GLY A 788 3.00 -43.49 -76.84
CA GLY A 788 3.09 -44.47 -77.93
C GLY A 788 2.62 -45.87 -77.54
N GLY A 789 1.32 -46.10 -77.72
CA GLY A 789 0.67 -47.39 -77.50
C GLY A 789 -0.53 -47.59 -78.42
N THR A 790 -1.33 -48.61 -78.13
CA THR A 790 -2.57 -48.90 -78.87
C THR A 790 -3.68 -49.33 -77.94
N ILE A 791 -4.92 -48.95 -78.29
CA ILE A 791 -6.13 -49.53 -77.72
C ILE A 791 -6.89 -50.35 -78.76
N ASN A 792 -7.43 -51.49 -78.33
CA ASN A 792 -8.35 -52.31 -79.12
C ASN A 792 -9.39 -52.96 -78.20
N PHE A 793 -10.45 -53.50 -78.80
CA PHE A 793 -11.51 -54.21 -78.06
C PHE A 793 -11.52 -55.67 -78.49
N ASP A 794 -11.21 -56.59 -77.56
CA ASP A 794 -11.20 -58.04 -77.80
C ASP A 794 -12.22 -58.70 -76.89
N SER A 795 -13.13 -59.50 -77.48
CA SER A 795 -14.02 -60.44 -76.78
C SER A 795 -14.61 -59.88 -75.47
N ASN A 796 -15.19 -58.68 -75.58
CA ASN A 796 -15.91 -57.95 -74.53
C ASN A 796 -15.08 -57.18 -73.51
N ARG A 797 -13.80 -56.88 -73.78
CA ARG A 797 -12.95 -56.05 -72.90
C ARG A 797 -12.20 -54.98 -73.69
N LEU A 798 -11.92 -53.86 -73.05
CA LEU A 798 -10.95 -52.87 -73.54
C LEU A 798 -9.54 -53.41 -73.29
N ASN A 799 -8.68 -53.45 -74.29
CA ASN A 799 -7.30 -53.86 -74.16
C ASN A 799 -6.37 -52.68 -74.50
N ILE A 800 -5.50 -52.35 -73.56
CA ILE A 800 -4.56 -51.24 -73.61
C ILE A 800 -3.15 -51.85 -73.65
N THR A 801 -2.38 -51.51 -74.68
CA THR A 801 -1.01 -52.01 -74.86
C THR A 801 -0.07 -50.82 -74.98
N ASP A 802 0.90 -50.73 -74.07
CA ASP A 802 2.03 -49.83 -74.27
C ASP A 802 2.94 -50.43 -75.36
N SER A 803 3.15 -49.68 -76.44
CA SER A 803 3.94 -50.17 -77.57
C SER A 803 5.43 -49.79 -77.46
N ASN A 804 5.75 -48.85 -76.56
CA ASN A 804 7.07 -48.29 -76.40
C ASN A 804 7.78 -48.88 -75.17
N LYS A 805 9.01 -49.35 -75.36
CA LYS A 805 9.80 -50.04 -74.32
C LYS A 805 10.90 -49.16 -73.76
N ASN A 806 10.53 -47.95 -73.41
CA ASN A 806 11.43 -46.85 -73.09
C ASN A 806 11.04 -46.17 -71.77
N ASN A 807 10.19 -46.82 -70.95
CA ASN A 807 9.68 -46.27 -69.70
C ASN A 807 8.90 -44.95 -69.89
N THR A 808 8.34 -44.72 -71.10
CA THR A 808 7.38 -43.63 -71.34
C THR A 808 6.00 -44.23 -71.39
N ALA A 809 5.15 -43.84 -70.45
CA ALA A 809 3.82 -44.43 -70.30
C ALA A 809 2.88 -44.11 -71.48
N PHE A 810 1.97 -45.05 -71.75
CA PHE A 810 0.82 -44.83 -72.62
C PHE A 810 -0.43 -44.60 -71.77
N THR A 811 -1.04 -43.43 -71.94
CA THR A 811 -2.18 -42.96 -71.14
C THR A 811 -3.42 -42.86 -72.00
N VAL A 812 -4.54 -43.41 -71.52
CA VAL A 812 -5.83 -43.38 -72.22
C VAL A 812 -6.95 -42.89 -71.32
N GLY A 813 -7.67 -41.86 -71.75
CA GLY A 813 -8.81 -41.30 -71.02
C GLY A 813 -10.14 -41.77 -71.60
N SER A 814 -11.06 -42.13 -70.73
CA SER A 814 -12.39 -42.59 -71.10
C SER A 814 -13.26 -41.48 -71.68
N PRO A 815 -14.36 -41.81 -72.39
CA PRO A 815 -15.48 -40.89 -72.51
C PRO A 815 -15.95 -40.42 -71.12
N THR A 816 -16.53 -39.22 -71.06
CA THR A 816 -17.16 -38.70 -69.85
C THR A 816 -18.41 -39.50 -69.48
N PHE A 817 -18.60 -39.78 -68.21
CA PHE A 817 -19.84 -40.32 -67.63
C PHE A 817 -20.32 -39.44 -66.48
N SER A 818 -21.58 -39.58 -66.11
CA SER A 818 -22.16 -38.81 -65.01
C SER A 818 -22.64 -39.72 -63.89
N ILE A 819 -22.55 -39.21 -62.66
CA ILE A 819 -23.40 -39.61 -61.55
C ILE A 819 -24.54 -38.59 -61.50
N ASP A 820 -25.78 -39.05 -61.50
CA ASP A 820 -26.97 -38.20 -61.60
C ASP A 820 -27.19 -37.38 -60.32
N ASN A 821 -27.92 -36.28 -60.44
CA ASN A 821 -28.11 -35.34 -59.33
C ASN A 821 -28.95 -35.96 -58.21
N GLY A 822 -28.37 -36.01 -57.00
CA GLY A 822 -28.98 -36.67 -55.83
C GLY A 822 -28.53 -38.13 -55.64
N ASP A 823 -27.82 -38.70 -56.60
CA ASP A 823 -27.27 -40.05 -56.50
C ASP A 823 -25.82 -40.04 -56.03
N TYR A 824 -25.44 -41.14 -55.37
CA TYR A 824 -24.09 -41.37 -54.87
C TYR A 824 -23.64 -42.76 -55.27
N ALA A 825 -22.41 -42.88 -55.77
CA ALA A 825 -21.92 -44.16 -56.24
C ALA A 825 -20.42 -44.35 -56.03
N LYS A 826 -20.02 -45.62 -55.85
CA LYS A 826 -18.63 -46.04 -56.06
C LYS A 826 -18.44 -46.47 -57.50
N ILE A 827 -17.23 -46.32 -58.04
CA ILE A 827 -16.93 -46.76 -59.40
C ILE A 827 -16.19 -48.10 -59.33
N SER A 828 -16.68 -49.08 -60.08
CA SER A 828 -16.13 -50.43 -60.10
C SER A 828 -15.80 -50.89 -61.51
N PHE A 829 -14.63 -51.51 -61.69
CA PHE A 829 -14.23 -52.15 -62.94
C PHE A 829 -13.25 -53.30 -62.67
N ALA A 830 -13.36 -54.37 -63.44
CA ALA A 830 -12.36 -55.45 -63.38
C ALA A 830 -11.21 -55.18 -64.33
N TYR A 831 -9.98 -55.49 -63.90
CA TYR A 831 -8.83 -55.49 -64.79
C TYR A 831 -8.07 -56.81 -64.72
N SER A 832 -7.37 -57.12 -65.81
CA SER A 832 -6.37 -58.19 -65.86
C SER A 832 -5.15 -57.71 -66.62
N SER A 833 -3.97 -57.83 -66.03
CA SER A 833 -2.71 -57.54 -66.70
C SER A 833 -2.06 -58.79 -67.28
N SER A 834 -1.40 -58.65 -68.43
CA SER A 834 -0.62 -59.71 -69.08
C SER A 834 0.72 -59.18 -69.56
N ASN A 835 1.73 -60.04 -69.57
CA ASN A 835 3.13 -59.73 -69.90
C ASN A 835 3.81 -58.72 -68.95
N PHE A 836 3.29 -58.51 -67.73
CA PHE A 836 3.94 -57.63 -66.75
C PHE A 836 5.21 -58.29 -66.19
N SER A 837 6.33 -57.59 -66.37
CA SER A 837 7.66 -57.91 -65.88
C SER A 837 8.09 -56.91 -64.79
N SER A 838 9.26 -57.14 -64.17
CA SER A 838 9.83 -56.18 -63.22
C SER A 838 10.09 -54.83 -63.91
N GLY A 839 9.47 -53.77 -63.41
CA GLY A 839 9.52 -52.42 -63.98
C GLY A 839 8.19 -51.95 -64.59
N ASP A 840 7.26 -52.86 -64.89
CA ASP A 840 5.99 -52.51 -65.50
C ASP A 840 4.97 -52.02 -64.48
N LYS A 841 4.10 -51.10 -64.93
CA LYS A 841 3.10 -50.46 -64.08
C LYS A 841 1.78 -50.25 -64.83
N PHE A 842 0.69 -50.62 -64.18
CA PHE A 842 -0.65 -50.16 -64.50
C PHE A 842 -1.08 -49.14 -63.45
N SER A 843 -1.57 -47.99 -63.89
CA SER A 843 -2.17 -46.98 -63.05
C SER A 843 -3.56 -46.67 -63.57
N TRP A 844 -4.49 -46.40 -62.66
CA TRP A 844 -5.78 -45.82 -62.98
C TRP A 844 -5.98 -44.56 -62.17
N THR A 845 -6.74 -43.64 -62.73
CA THR A 845 -7.02 -42.35 -62.13
C THR A 845 -8.46 -41.97 -62.43
N LEU A 846 -9.20 -41.63 -61.40
CA LEU A 846 -10.52 -41.02 -61.52
C LEU A 846 -10.38 -39.50 -61.44
N MET A 847 -11.00 -38.82 -62.39
CA MET A 847 -11.04 -37.37 -62.47
C MET A 847 -12.50 -36.89 -62.39
N LYS A 848 -12.77 -35.81 -61.67
CA LYS A 848 -14.06 -35.08 -61.66
C LYS A 848 -13.91 -33.77 -62.42
N LEU A 849 -14.93 -33.34 -63.13
CA LEU A 849 -14.94 -32.04 -63.79
C LEU A 849 -15.49 -30.99 -62.81
N VAL A 850 -14.62 -30.09 -62.33
CA VAL A 850 -14.97 -28.99 -61.42
C VAL A 850 -14.62 -27.67 -62.12
N ASP A 851 -15.61 -26.79 -62.29
CA ASP A 851 -15.47 -25.51 -63.00
C ASP A 851 -14.82 -25.61 -64.40
N GLY A 852 -15.09 -26.72 -65.10
CA GLY A 852 -14.55 -26.99 -66.44
C GLY A 852 -13.11 -27.52 -66.46
N ILE A 853 -12.51 -27.78 -65.30
CA ILE A 853 -11.17 -28.35 -65.14
C ILE A 853 -11.27 -29.76 -64.56
N TRP A 854 -10.51 -30.71 -65.11
CA TRP A 854 -10.42 -32.05 -64.56
C TRP A 854 -9.56 -32.07 -63.29
N THR A 855 -10.18 -32.34 -62.15
CA THR A 855 -9.54 -32.48 -60.84
C THR A 855 -9.39 -33.96 -60.49
N LEU A 856 -8.27 -34.31 -59.85
CA LEU A 856 -7.99 -35.67 -59.41
C LEU A 856 -8.86 -36.03 -58.19
N GLU A 857 -9.60 -37.14 -58.27
CA GLU A 857 -10.42 -37.65 -57.16
C GLU A 857 -9.77 -38.84 -56.44
N GLU A 858 -9.30 -39.82 -57.21
CA GLU A 858 -8.67 -41.03 -56.69
C GLU A 858 -7.75 -41.63 -57.75
N SER A 859 -6.72 -42.35 -57.32
CA SER A 859 -5.85 -43.11 -58.22
C SER A 859 -5.35 -44.38 -57.56
N GLY A 860 -4.88 -45.32 -58.35
CA GLY A 860 -4.26 -46.53 -57.84
C GLY A 860 -3.34 -47.20 -58.84
N ASP A 861 -2.34 -47.90 -58.30
CA ASP A 861 -1.23 -48.46 -59.05
C ASP A 861 -1.08 -49.96 -58.82
N ARG A 862 -0.60 -50.68 -59.84
CA ARG A 862 -0.33 -52.12 -59.85
C ARG A 862 0.94 -52.41 -60.62
N THR A 863 1.92 -53.03 -59.96
CA THR A 863 3.26 -53.30 -60.52
C THR A 863 3.52 -54.78 -60.80
N SER A 864 2.51 -55.64 -60.62
CA SER A 864 2.60 -57.08 -60.85
C SER A 864 1.46 -57.59 -61.73
N SER A 865 1.66 -58.76 -62.33
CA SER A 865 0.60 -59.46 -63.07
C SER A 865 -0.53 -59.88 -62.12
N SER A 866 -1.75 -59.38 -62.33
CA SER A 866 -2.92 -59.71 -61.51
C SER A 866 -4.23 -59.56 -62.26
N SER A 867 -5.27 -60.23 -61.75
CA SER A 867 -6.66 -60.11 -62.21
C SER A 867 -7.55 -59.88 -61.01
N THR A 868 -8.16 -58.70 -60.87
CA THR A 868 -9.07 -58.37 -59.76
C THR A 868 -10.03 -57.25 -60.16
N THR A 869 -11.12 -57.13 -59.42
CA THR A 869 -12.00 -55.96 -59.45
C THR A 869 -11.40 -54.84 -58.62
N ILE A 870 -11.46 -53.62 -59.15
CA ILE A 870 -11.18 -52.38 -58.45
C ILE A 870 -12.52 -51.72 -58.21
N THR A 871 -12.82 -51.41 -56.95
CA THR A 871 -13.90 -50.51 -56.58
C THR A 871 -13.24 -49.36 -55.84
N THR A 872 -13.57 -48.13 -56.20
CA THR A 872 -13.03 -46.93 -55.56
C THR A 872 -13.25 -46.95 -54.05
N ALA A 873 -12.30 -46.41 -53.29
CA ALA A 873 -12.38 -46.40 -51.84
C ALA A 873 -13.49 -45.48 -51.35
N LYS A 874 -13.63 -44.31 -51.98
CA LYS A 874 -14.62 -43.29 -51.64
C LYS A 874 -15.93 -43.46 -52.42
N THR A 875 -16.98 -42.86 -51.88
CA THR A 875 -18.27 -42.66 -52.54
C THR A 875 -18.28 -41.28 -53.16
N TYR A 876 -18.75 -41.16 -54.40
CA TYR A 876 -18.77 -39.90 -55.14
C TYR A 876 -20.19 -39.41 -55.32
N ASP A 877 -20.33 -38.08 -55.23
CA ASP A 877 -21.54 -37.31 -55.45
C ASP A 877 -21.78 -37.07 -56.95
N ALA A 878 -22.92 -36.45 -57.24
CA ALA A 878 -23.31 -36.03 -58.57
C ALA A 878 -22.22 -35.22 -59.28
N GLY A 879 -22.00 -35.51 -60.56
CA GLY A 879 -20.95 -34.82 -61.32
C GLY A 879 -20.56 -35.55 -62.59
N GLN A 880 -19.70 -34.92 -63.37
CA GLN A 880 -19.10 -35.51 -64.56
C GLN A 880 -17.72 -36.06 -64.24
N TYR A 881 -17.48 -37.31 -64.61
CA TYR A 881 -16.29 -38.06 -64.30
C TYR A 881 -15.62 -38.64 -65.54
N GLN A 882 -14.31 -38.87 -65.43
CA GLN A 882 -13.50 -39.54 -66.43
C GLN A 882 -12.52 -40.49 -65.75
N LEU A 883 -12.36 -41.69 -66.31
CA LEU A 883 -11.31 -42.62 -65.91
C LEU A 883 -10.12 -42.52 -66.88
N VAL A 884 -8.93 -42.39 -66.31
CA VAL A 884 -7.67 -42.38 -67.05
C VAL A 884 -6.88 -43.61 -66.67
N PHE A 885 -6.57 -44.44 -67.66
CA PHE A 885 -5.77 -45.65 -67.50
C PHE A 885 -4.39 -45.42 -68.10
N THR A 886 -3.35 -45.74 -67.36
CA THR A 886 -1.95 -45.58 -67.79
C THR A 886 -1.26 -46.92 -67.70
N VAL A 887 -0.64 -47.35 -68.80
CA VAL A 887 0.20 -48.54 -68.85
C VAL A 887 1.60 -48.08 -69.18
N ASN A 888 2.58 -48.46 -68.36
CA ASN A 888 3.99 -48.17 -68.58
C ASN A 888 4.77 -49.47 -68.65
N ASP A 889 5.37 -49.74 -69.81
CA ASP A 889 6.33 -50.83 -70.00
C ASP A 889 7.75 -50.34 -69.65
N GLY A 890 8.14 -50.61 -68.40
CA GLY A 890 9.46 -50.29 -67.86
C GLY A 890 10.47 -51.42 -68.08
N SER A 891 10.08 -52.49 -68.75
CA SER A 891 10.91 -53.68 -68.95
C SER A 891 11.98 -53.47 -70.04
N SER A 892 13.14 -54.11 -69.88
CA SER A 892 14.27 -54.04 -70.83
C SER A 892 14.21 -55.07 -71.96
N ASN A 893 13.10 -55.80 -72.11
CA ASN A 893 12.99 -56.95 -73.03
C ASN A 893 12.63 -56.51 -74.46
N THR A 894 13.46 -56.81 -75.46
CA THR A 894 13.32 -56.32 -76.84
C THR A 894 12.30 -57.09 -77.73
N SER A 895 11.67 -58.17 -77.26
CA SER A 895 10.74 -59.00 -78.08
C SER A 895 9.30 -58.46 -78.19
N SER A 896 8.70 -58.41 -79.39
CA SER A 896 7.34 -57.85 -79.61
C SER A 896 6.20 -58.61 -78.90
N SER A 897 6.45 -59.81 -78.38
CA SER A 897 5.50 -60.60 -77.60
C SER A 897 5.47 -60.25 -76.10
N GLY A 898 6.30 -59.31 -75.65
CA GLY A 898 6.48 -58.94 -74.24
C GLY A 898 6.00 -57.54 -73.86
N GLN A 899 5.14 -56.91 -74.65
CA GLN A 899 4.58 -55.59 -74.35
C GLN A 899 3.62 -55.67 -73.15
N ALA A 900 3.74 -54.74 -72.21
CA ALA A 900 2.82 -54.63 -71.06
C ALA A 900 1.38 -54.37 -71.54
N GLN A 901 0.46 -55.26 -71.14
CA GLN A 901 -0.94 -55.20 -71.55
C GLN A 901 -1.87 -55.20 -70.36
N VAL A 902 -2.90 -54.35 -70.41
CA VAL A 902 -3.99 -54.32 -69.43
C VAL A 902 -5.32 -54.43 -70.14
N ARG A 903 -6.17 -55.33 -69.65
CA ARG A 903 -7.55 -55.48 -70.09
C ARG A 903 -8.48 -54.96 -69.02
N ILE A 904 -9.44 -54.13 -69.40
CA ILE A 904 -10.50 -53.58 -68.55
C ILE A 904 -11.84 -54.17 -68.98
N ASP A 905 -12.60 -54.67 -68.03
CA ASP A 905 -13.97 -55.17 -68.20
C ASP A 905 -14.99 -54.04 -67.94
N ASP A 906 -16.29 -54.36 -67.98
CA ASP A 906 -17.38 -53.41 -67.80
C ASP A 906 -17.16 -52.49 -66.59
N ILE A 907 -17.46 -51.21 -66.77
CA ILE A 907 -17.35 -50.18 -65.73
C ILE A 907 -18.75 -49.92 -65.19
N GLN A 908 -18.89 -49.99 -63.87
CA GLN A 908 -20.15 -49.88 -63.15
C GLN A 908 -20.09 -48.78 -62.11
N LEU A 909 -21.20 -48.07 -61.95
CA LEU A 909 -21.53 -47.29 -60.77
C LEU A 909 -22.25 -48.22 -59.80
N VAL A 910 -21.74 -48.32 -58.58
CA VAL A 910 -22.32 -49.07 -57.48
C VAL A 910 -23.03 -48.07 -56.57
N GLY A 911 -24.35 -47.95 -56.71
CA GLY A 911 -25.16 -47.02 -55.92
C GLY A 911 -24.96 -47.20 -54.42
N GLN A 912 -24.94 -46.11 -53.66
CA GLN A 912 -24.76 -46.10 -52.21
C GLN A 912 -25.93 -45.37 -51.54
N ASP A 913 -26.44 -45.92 -50.44
CA ASP A 913 -27.26 -45.13 -49.52
C ASP A 913 -26.32 -44.22 -48.72
N VAL A 914 -26.59 -42.91 -48.74
CA VAL A 914 -25.79 -41.94 -47.99
C VAL A 914 -26.67 -40.98 -47.21
N LEU A 915 -26.19 -40.56 -46.05
CA LEU A 915 -26.71 -39.41 -45.33
C LEU A 915 -25.79 -38.22 -45.58
N ALA A 916 -26.38 -37.09 -45.96
CA ALA A 916 -25.69 -35.83 -46.18
C ALA A 916 -26.42 -34.72 -45.44
N GLY A 917 -25.67 -33.83 -44.79
CA GLY A 917 -26.24 -32.80 -43.93
C GLY A 917 -25.16 -31.90 -43.33
N ALA A 918 -25.60 -30.77 -42.79
CA ALA A 918 -24.74 -29.89 -42.01
C ALA A 918 -24.36 -30.60 -40.71
N VAL A 919 -23.14 -30.36 -40.25
CA VAL A 919 -22.60 -30.98 -39.04
C VAL A 919 -21.94 -29.94 -38.14
N GLY A 920 -22.09 -30.11 -36.83
CA GLY A 920 -21.37 -29.35 -35.81
C GLY A 920 -20.07 -30.04 -35.40
N ASP A 921 -19.32 -29.38 -34.51
CA ASP A 921 -18.09 -29.91 -33.93
C ASP A 921 -18.37 -30.62 -32.61
N VAL A 922 -18.08 -31.93 -32.56
CA VAL A 922 -18.40 -32.78 -31.41
C VAL A 922 -17.17 -33.03 -30.56
N GLN A 923 -17.37 -33.11 -29.24
CA GLN A 923 -16.32 -33.48 -28.30
C GLN A 923 -16.30 -34.99 -28.09
N ILE A 924 -15.10 -35.57 -28.02
CA ILE A 924 -14.90 -36.96 -27.61
C ILE A 924 -14.06 -36.96 -26.36
N VAL A 925 -14.69 -37.33 -25.25
CA VAL A 925 -14.10 -37.30 -23.92
C VAL A 925 -13.89 -38.71 -23.42
N ASN A 926 -12.73 -38.96 -22.81
CA ASN A 926 -12.39 -40.30 -22.34
C ASN A 926 -12.34 -40.40 -20.81
N ASP A 927 -12.12 -39.28 -20.12
CA ASP A 927 -12.06 -39.18 -18.67
C ASP A 927 -13.09 -38.20 -18.09
N ALA A 928 -13.19 -38.16 -16.75
CA ALA A 928 -14.22 -37.41 -16.03
C ALA A 928 -13.98 -35.90 -16.15
N ALA A 929 -12.71 -35.49 -16.09
CA ALA A 929 -12.31 -34.08 -16.18
C ALA A 929 -12.57 -33.50 -17.57
N GLY A 930 -12.28 -34.25 -18.63
CA GLY A 930 -12.59 -33.85 -20.00
C GLY A 930 -14.09 -33.80 -20.27
N LEU A 931 -14.88 -34.71 -19.70
CA LEU A 931 -16.35 -34.66 -19.79
C LEU A 931 -16.93 -33.51 -18.95
N GLN A 932 -16.36 -33.26 -17.78
CA GLN A 932 -16.71 -32.11 -16.94
C GLN A 932 -16.45 -30.81 -17.72
N ALA A 933 -15.23 -30.60 -18.20
CA ALA A 933 -14.90 -29.43 -19.02
C ALA A 933 -15.82 -29.28 -20.25
N ALA A 934 -16.19 -30.37 -20.91
CA ALA A 934 -17.13 -30.37 -22.03
C ALA A 934 -18.55 -29.91 -21.65
N LEU A 935 -19.01 -30.26 -20.44
CA LEU A 935 -20.32 -29.86 -19.91
C LEU A 935 -20.30 -28.43 -19.36
N GLU A 936 -19.20 -28.03 -18.73
CA GLU A 936 -19.04 -26.73 -18.05
C GLU A 936 -18.69 -25.60 -19.03
N HIS A 937 -17.75 -25.81 -19.97
CA HIS A 937 -17.14 -24.73 -20.78
C HIS A 937 -17.49 -24.76 -22.27
N GLY A 938 -18.35 -25.69 -22.69
CA GLY A 938 -18.64 -25.91 -24.11
C GLY A 938 -17.58 -26.76 -24.75
N SER A 939 -17.18 -26.46 -26.00
CA SER A 939 -16.05 -27.13 -26.65
C SER A 939 -14.76 -27.00 -25.79
N ASN A 940 -13.59 -27.47 -26.22
CA ASN A 940 -12.34 -27.25 -25.47
C ASN A 940 -11.93 -25.76 -25.54
N THR A 941 -12.79 -24.85 -25.08
CA THR A 941 -12.65 -23.42 -25.25
C THR A 941 -11.54 -22.94 -24.33
N THR A 942 -10.69 -22.10 -24.90
CA THR A 942 -9.73 -21.25 -24.18
C THR A 942 -10.27 -19.82 -24.11
N GLU A 943 -11.56 -19.64 -24.41
CA GLU A 943 -12.21 -18.33 -24.42
C GLU A 943 -12.33 -17.87 -22.96
N PRO A 944 -11.73 -16.73 -22.57
CA PRO A 944 -11.83 -16.20 -21.21
C PRO A 944 -13.29 -16.04 -20.76
N ALA A 945 -13.54 -16.14 -19.46
CA ALA A 945 -14.82 -15.73 -18.90
C ALA A 945 -15.10 -14.25 -19.26
N ALA A 946 -16.38 -13.88 -19.35
CA ALA A 946 -16.72 -12.47 -19.51
C ALA A 946 -16.18 -11.69 -18.31
N VAL A 947 -15.71 -10.49 -18.59
CA VAL A 947 -15.18 -9.54 -17.61
C VAL A 947 -16.18 -8.41 -17.41
N GLY A 948 -16.23 -7.92 -16.18
CA GLY A 948 -17.20 -6.98 -15.65
C GLY A 948 -16.96 -5.54 -16.05
N ASN A 949 -17.47 -4.63 -15.24
CA ASN A 949 -17.29 -3.18 -15.34
C ASN A 949 -17.52 -2.76 -13.90
N ASP A 950 -16.45 -2.80 -13.12
CA ASP A 950 -16.50 -3.01 -11.69
C ASP A 950 -16.26 -1.72 -10.93
N THR A 951 -16.81 -1.65 -9.71
CA THR A 951 -16.58 -0.53 -8.80
C THR A 951 -16.02 -1.04 -7.49
N LEU A 952 -14.73 -0.80 -7.26
CA LEU A 952 -14.03 -1.23 -6.06
C LEU A 952 -13.70 -0.02 -5.18
N ASN A 953 -13.79 -0.19 -3.87
CA ASN A 953 -13.46 0.83 -2.89
C ASN A 953 -12.63 0.18 -1.77
N GLY A 954 -11.36 0.54 -1.59
CA GLY A 954 -10.47 -0.05 -0.59
C GLY A 954 -10.86 0.29 0.84
N GLY A 955 -11.18 1.56 1.10
CA GLY A 955 -11.61 2.00 2.43
C GLY A 955 -10.46 2.62 3.20
N ASP A 956 -10.24 2.21 4.45
CA ASP A 956 -9.02 2.56 5.19
C ASP A 956 -8.06 1.35 5.18
N GLY A 957 -6.75 1.58 5.16
CA GLY A 957 -5.76 0.51 5.10
C GLY A 957 -4.96 0.60 3.81
N ASN A 958 -3.88 -0.19 3.70
CA ASN A 958 -3.17 -0.28 2.42
C ASN A 958 -3.86 -1.37 1.61
N ASP A 959 -4.51 -1.03 0.52
CA ASP A 959 -5.36 -1.92 -0.24
C ASP A 959 -4.78 -2.26 -1.61
N ILE A 960 -5.19 -3.39 -2.15
CA ILE A 960 -4.80 -3.84 -3.48
C ILE A 960 -6.06 -4.15 -4.26
N LEU A 961 -6.33 -3.36 -5.28
CA LEU A 961 -7.54 -3.44 -6.09
C LEU A 961 -7.18 -3.90 -7.50
N PHE A 962 -7.79 -5.00 -7.93
CA PHE A 962 -7.78 -5.46 -9.31
C PHE A 962 -9.18 -5.25 -9.88
N GLY A 963 -9.27 -4.39 -10.90
CA GLY A 963 -10.51 -4.16 -11.65
C GLY A 963 -11.11 -5.48 -12.13
N ASP A 964 -10.32 -6.27 -12.84
CA ASP A 964 -10.71 -7.61 -13.28
C ASP A 964 -9.79 -8.74 -12.75
N VAL A 965 -9.71 -9.81 -13.53
CA VAL A 965 -8.99 -11.06 -13.26
C VAL A 965 -7.48 -10.87 -13.13
N ILE A 966 -6.93 -11.16 -11.94
CA ILE A 966 -5.48 -11.17 -11.71
C ILE A 966 -4.73 -11.98 -12.78
N ASN A 967 -3.87 -11.32 -13.56
CA ASN A 967 -3.01 -12.01 -14.50
C ASN A 967 -1.89 -12.79 -13.80
N THR A 968 -2.00 -14.11 -13.81
CA THR A 968 -1.06 -15.03 -13.14
C THR A 968 -0.12 -15.77 -14.09
N ALA A 969 -0.09 -15.40 -15.38
CA ALA A 969 0.73 -16.08 -16.38
C ALA A 969 2.24 -15.93 -16.12
N GLY A 970 2.64 -14.84 -15.45
CA GLY A 970 4.04 -14.54 -15.11
C GLY A 970 4.59 -15.26 -13.87
N LEU A 971 3.79 -16.03 -13.14
CA LEU A 971 4.20 -16.62 -11.86
C LEU A 971 5.36 -17.63 -12.02
N PRO A 972 6.41 -17.58 -11.18
CA PRO A 972 7.61 -18.40 -11.33
C PRO A 972 7.44 -19.81 -10.73
N TRP A 973 6.56 -20.62 -11.33
CA TRP A 973 6.25 -21.98 -10.89
C TRP A 973 7.47 -22.91 -10.80
N GLY A 974 7.47 -23.82 -9.82
CA GLY A 974 8.52 -24.84 -9.65
C GLY A 974 9.87 -24.30 -9.14
N THR A 975 9.90 -23.05 -8.67
CA THR A 975 11.06 -22.46 -7.97
C THR A 975 11.11 -22.92 -6.50
N PRO A 976 12.28 -22.88 -5.82
CA PRO A 976 12.37 -23.28 -4.42
C PRO A 976 11.40 -22.49 -3.53
N GLY A 977 10.49 -23.18 -2.84
CA GLY A 977 9.44 -22.57 -2.03
C GLY A 977 8.05 -22.57 -2.66
N HIS A 978 7.95 -22.87 -3.96
CA HIS A 978 6.69 -22.89 -4.71
C HIS A 978 6.43 -24.24 -5.39
N PRO A 979 5.17 -24.67 -5.52
CA PRO A 979 4.82 -25.92 -6.19
C PRO A 979 5.08 -25.85 -7.70
N ALA A 980 5.11 -27.01 -8.35
CA ALA A 980 5.09 -27.08 -9.81
C ALA A 980 3.68 -26.80 -10.33
N GLN A 981 3.58 -26.11 -11.48
CA GLN A 981 2.30 -25.82 -12.11
C GLN A 981 1.55 -27.14 -12.45
N PRO A 982 0.26 -27.27 -12.09
CA PRO A 982 -0.56 -28.40 -12.52
C PRO A 982 -0.69 -28.47 -14.04
N ALA A 983 -0.75 -29.69 -14.60
CA ALA A 983 -0.80 -29.91 -16.05
C ALA A 983 -2.15 -29.53 -16.68
N ASP A 984 -3.19 -29.37 -15.86
CA ASP A 984 -4.58 -29.07 -16.18
C ASP A 984 -5.01 -27.70 -15.63
N LEU A 985 -4.07 -26.89 -15.11
CA LEU A 985 -4.37 -25.52 -14.72
C LEU A 985 -4.70 -24.72 -15.99
N ALA A 986 -5.99 -24.45 -16.20
CA ALA A 986 -6.45 -23.58 -17.27
C ALA A 986 -5.81 -22.19 -17.12
N ASP A 987 -5.46 -21.57 -18.25
CA ASP A 987 -5.05 -20.17 -18.27
C ASP A 987 -6.17 -19.30 -17.64
N MET A 988 -5.78 -18.23 -16.93
CA MET A 988 -6.70 -17.21 -16.36
C MET A 988 -7.54 -17.62 -15.14
N LYS A 989 -7.09 -18.59 -14.33
CA LYS A 989 -7.67 -18.92 -13.02
C LYS A 989 -7.51 -17.81 -11.95
N GLY A 990 -7.02 -16.63 -12.31
CA GLY A 990 -6.98 -15.45 -11.43
C GLY A 990 -6.38 -15.71 -10.05
N ILE A 991 -7.13 -15.33 -9.03
CA ILE A 991 -6.77 -15.49 -7.62
C ILE A 991 -6.52 -16.95 -7.21
N ASP A 992 -7.21 -17.92 -7.83
CA ASP A 992 -7.06 -19.34 -7.49
C ASP A 992 -5.71 -19.87 -7.92
N ALA A 993 -5.21 -19.43 -9.08
CA ALA A 993 -3.87 -19.76 -9.54
C ALA A 993 -2.81 -19.18 -8.60
N LEU A 994 -3.00 -17.95 -8.11
CA LEU A 994 -2.10 -17.33 -7.15
C LEU A 994 -2.12 -18.08 -5.80
N LYS A 995 -3.30 -18.42 -5.29
CA LYS A 995 -3.42 -19.19 -4.05
C LYS A 995 -2.74 -20.56 -4.17
N LEU A 996 -2.91 -21.23 -5.31
CA LEU A 996 -2.24 -22.49 -5.58
C LEU A 996 -0.72 -22.34 -5.69
N PHE A 997 -0.23 -21.24 -6.27
CA PHE A 997 1.19 -20.91 -6.34
C PHE A 997 1.82 -20.66 -4.96
N LEU A 998 1.06 -20.12 -4.02
CA LEU A 998 1.52 -19.82 -2.66
C LEU A 998 1.37 -21.00 -1.69
N ALA A 999 0.68 -22.08 -2.08
CA ALA A 999 0.46 -23.27 -1.26
C ALA A 999 1.76 -24.08 -1.04
N ASN A 1000 2.52 -23.71 -0.01
CA ASN A 1000 3.77 -24.38 0.34
C ASN A 1000 3.51 -25.60 1.25
N GLY A 1001 3.70 -26.82 0.72
CA GLY A 1001 3.56 -28.05 1.50
C GLY A 1001 2.13 -28.62 1.60
N GLY A 1002 1.16 -28.01 0.91
CA GLY A 1002 -0.23 -28.47 0.83
C GLY A 1002 -1.23 -27.70 1.69
N ASP A 1003 -0.77 -26.72 2.47
CA ASP A 1003 -1.64 -25.81 3.23
C ASP A 1003 -2.09 -24.63 2.33
N ASN A 1004 -3.34 -24.18 2.49
CA ASN A 1004 -3.84 -22.99 1.78
C ASN A 1004 -3.14 -21.72 2.31
N PRO A 1005 -2.73 -20.79 1.42
CA PRO A 1005 -2.14 -19.53 1.86
C PRO A 1005 -3.17 -18.69 2.61
N THR A 1006 -2.69 -17.90 3.56
CA THR A 1006 -3.52 -16.91 4.26
C THR A 1006 -3.67 -15.64 3.43
N ASP A 1007 -4.70 -14.85 3.73
CA ASP A 1007 -4.95 -13.57 3.05
C ASP A 1007 -3.77 -12.60 3.21
N ALA A 1008 -3.10 -12.60 4.37
CA ALA A 1008 -1.88 -11.83 4.58
C ALA A 1008 -0.73 -12.26 3.65
N GLN A 1009 -0.59 -13.56 3.38
CA GLN A 1009 0.42 -14.05 2.44
C GLN A 1009 0.11 -13.67 1.00
N VAL A 1010 -1.18 -13.70 0.62
CA VAL A 1010 -1.63 -13.25 -0.71
C VAL A 1010 -1.35 -11.76 -0.87
N PHE A 1011 -1.81 -10.94 0.08
CA PHE A 1011 -1.62 -9.49 0.09
C PHE A 1011 -0.13 -9.13 0.00
N GLN A 1012 0.71 -9.69 0.89
CA GLN A 1012 2.13 -9.36 0.94
C GLN A 1012 2.86 -9.78 -0.34
N TYR A 1013 2.52 -10.95 -0.89
CA TYR A 1013 3.12 -11.39 -2.14
C TYR A 1013 2.76 -10.44 -3.29
N ILE A 1014 1.51 -9.98 -3.36
CA ILE A 1014 1.10 -9.01 -4.38
C ILE A 1014 1.81 -7.68 -4.15
N LYS A 1015 1.79 -7.14 -2.94
CA LYS A 1015 2.47 -5.89 -2.58
C LYS A 1015 3.96 -5.90 -2.94
N ASP A 1016 4.69 -6.96 -2.62
CA ASP A 1016 6.14 -7.03 -2.87
C ASP A 1016 6.49 -7.24 -4.35
N ASN A 1017 5.54 -7.77 -5.13
CA ASN A 1017 5.77 -8.17 -6.52
C ASN A 1017 4.75 -7.53 -7.47
N HIS A 1018 4.16 -6.39 -7.09
CA HIS A 1018 3.00 -5.80 -7.76
C HIS A 1018 3.23 -5.59 -9.26
N ALA A 1019 4.42 -5.14 -9.65
CA ALA A 1019 4.81 -4.95 -11.05
C ALA A 1019 4.81 -6.24 -11.90
N GLN A 1020 4.74 -7.44 -11.31
CA GLN A 1020 4.63 -8.69 -12.06
C GLN A 1020 3.20 -8.95 -12.58
N PHE A 1021 2.21 -8.30 -11.96
CA PHE A 1021 0.79 -8.45 -12.30
C PHE A 1021 0.33 -7.40 -13.32
N ASP A 1022 1.11 -6.34 -13.52
CA ASP A 1022 0.97 -5.41 -14.65
C ASP A 1022 1.60 -6.03 -15.92
N VAL A 1023 0.78 -6.74 -16.70
CA VAL A 1023 1.24 -7.43 -17.90
C VAL A 1023 1.01 -6.55 -19.13
N ALA A 1024 2.11 -6.10 -19.74
CA ALA A 1024 2.05 -5.21 -20.90
C ALA A 1024 1.20 -5.78 -22.06
N GLY A 1025 0.20 -5.01 -22.49
CA GLY A 1025 -0.70 -5.37 -23.58
C GLY A 1025 -1.79 -6.37 -23.20
N ASP A 1026 -2.03 -6.56 -21.90
CA ASP A 1026 -3.16 -7.34 -21.42
C ASP A 1026 -4.48 -6.59 -21.66
N THR A 1027 -5.24 -7.06 -22.65
CA THR A 1027 -6.54 -6.47 -23.01
C THR A 1027 -7.71 -7.19 -22.35
N HIS A 1028 -7.46 -8.09 -21.40
CA HIS A 1028 -8.52 -8.78 -20.68
C HIS A 1028 -8.98 -7.89 -19.53
N GLY A 1029 -10.13 -7.26 -19.70
CA GLY A 1029 -10.76 -6.49 -18.63
C GLY A 1029 -11.98 -5.66 -19.05
N GLY A 1030 -12.61 -5.04 -18.06
CA GLY A 1030 -13.77 -4.16 -18.08
C GLY A 1030 -13.42 -2.67 -18.05
N GLY A 1031 -14.42 -1.80 -18.10
CA GLY A 1031 -14.21 -0.38 -17.81
C GLY A 1031 -14.52 -0.09 -16.33
N ASP A 1032 -13.49 0.03 -15.51
CA ASP A 1032 -13.60 -0.06 -14.06
C ASP A 1032 -13.47 1.28 -13.34
N THR A 1033 -13.94 1.32 -12.10
CA THR A 1033 -13.78 2.46 -11.19
C THR A 1033 -13.21 1.99 -9.86
N LEU A 1034 -11.95 2.30 -9.61
CA LEU A 1034 -11.20 1.86 -8.43
C LEU A 1034 -10.92 3.07 -7.55
N ASN A 1035 -11.24 2.99 -6.26
CA ASN A 1035 -10.92 4.02 -5.28
C ASN A 1035 -10.11 3.36 -4.15
N GLY A 1036 -8.87 3.79 -3.94
CA GLY A 1036 -7.97 3.28 -2.91
C GLY A 1036 -8.52 3.61 -1.52
N GLY A 1037 -8.70 4.89 -1.25
CA GLY A 1037 -9.23 5.39 0.01
C GLY A 1037 -8.10 5.95 0.87
N ALA A 1038 -7.96 5.52 2.11
CA ALA A 1038 -6.93 6.03 3.01
C ALA A 1038 -5.84 4.98 3.24
N GLY A 1039 -4.64 5.17 2.71
CA GLY A 1039 -3.56 4.20 2.85
C GLY A 1039 -2.42 4.37 1.87
N HIS A 1040 -1.77 3.28 1.49
CA HIS A 1040 -0.77 3.28 0.43
C HIS A 1040 -1.14 2.13 -0.50
N ASP A 1041 -1.97 2.46 -1.48
CA ASP A 1041 -2.77 1.51 -2.20
C ASP A 1041 -2.13 1.14 -3.54
N ILE A 1042 -2.52 -0.01 -4.06
CA ILE A 1042 -2.08 -0.49 -5.37
C ILE A 1042 -3.30 -0.83 -6.20
N LEU A 1043 -3.53 -0.07 -7.26
CA LEU A 1043 -4.70 -0.20 -8.12
C LEU A 1043 -4.28 -0.72 -9.50
N PHE A 1044 -5.01 -1.69 -10.02
CA PHE A 1044 -4.81 -2.27 -11.35
C PHE A 1044 -6.12 -2.19 -12.15
N GLY A 1045 -6.21 -1.24 -13.08
CA GLY A 1045 -7.31 -1.13 -14.06
C GLY A 1045 -7.35 -2.32 -15.01
N GLN A 1046 -6.17 -2.75 -15.48
CA GLN A 1046 -5.99 -3.87 -16.40
C GLN A 1046 -6.43 -3.52 -17.83
N GLY A 1047 -7.46 -4.14 -18.40
CA GLY A 1047 -7.86 -3.84 -19.77
C GLY A 1047 -9.17 -3.10 -19.81
N GLY A 1048 -9.26 -1.90 -20.35
CA GLY A 1048 -10.46 -1.13 -20.09
C GLY A 1048 -10.49 0.27 -20.66
N ASN A 1049 -11.27 1.13 -20.02
CA ASN A 1049 -11.00 2.57 -19.98
C ASN A 1049 -11.36 2.92 -18.54
N ASP A 1050 -10.36 2.91 -17.69
CA ASP A 1050 -10.55 2.80 -16.26
C ASP A 1050 -10.44 4.15 -15.58
N VAL A 1051 -11.04 4.24 -14.40
CA VAL A 1051 -10.96 5.42 -13.52
C VAL A 1051 -10.37 4.97 -12.20
N LEU A 1052 -9.13 5.37 -11.94
CA LEU A 1052 -8.38 5.00 -10.73
C LEU A 1052 -8.17 6.24 -9.87
N HIS A 1053 -8.60 6.18 -8.62
CA HIS A 1053 -8.38 7.18 -7.59
C HIS A 1053 -7.52 6.56 -6.48
N GLY A 1054 -6.30 7.05 -6.25
CA GLY A 1054 -5.47 6.65 -5.10
C GLY A 1054 -6.05 7.18 -3.78
N ASP A 1055 -6.53 8.42 -3.81
CA ASP A 1055 -7.13 9.16 -2.68
C ASP A 1055 -6.09 9.67 -1.65
N GLU A 1056 -5.98 9.12 -0.44
CA GLU A 1056 -5.01 9.59 0.56
C GLU A 1056 -3.83 8.62 0.73
N GLY A 1057 -2.62 9.11 0.47
CA GLY A 1057 -1.34 8.50 0.78
C GLY A 1057 -0.48 8.30 -0.47
N ASN A 1058 0.52 7.44 -0.41
CA ASN A 1058 1.50 7.25 -1.48
C ASN A 1058 1.13 6.00 -2.29
N ASP A 1059 0.37 6.20 -3.36
CA ASP A 1059 -0.30 5.13 -4.08
C ASP A 1059 0.44 4.72 -5.35
N ILE A 1060 0.11 3.53 -5.86
CA ILE A 1060 0.61 3.01 -7.12
C ILE A 1060 -0.56 2.61 -8.02
N LEU A 1061 -0.74 3.35 -9.11
CA LEU A 1061 -1.85 3.15 -10.04
C LEU A 1061 -1.31 2.60 -11.37
N TYR A 1062 -1.84 1.45 -11.79
CA TYR A 1062 -1.63 0.81 -13.10
C TYR A 1062 -2.92 0.91 -13.90
N GLY A 1063 -2.97 1.78 -14.92
CA GLY A 1063 -4.10 1.87 -15.86
C GLY A 1063 -4.21 0.59 -16.68
N GLY A 1064 -3.18 0.30 -17.47
CA GLY A 1064 -3.03 -0.98 -18.16
C GLY A 1064 -3.19 -0.82 -19.66
N THR A 1065 -4.27 -1.29 -20.27
CA THR A 1065 -4.60 -1.01 -21.67
C THR A 1065 -5.95 -0.33 -21.74
N GLY A 1066 -6.12 0.65 -22.62
CA GLY A 1066 -7.30 1.51 -22.56
C GLY A 1066 -6.93 2.97 -22.50
N ASN A 1067 -7.92 3.86 -22.60
CA ASN A 1067 -7.73 5.27 -22.32
C ASN A 1067 -8.15 5.52 -20.87
N ASP A 1068 -7.19 5.51 -19.96
CA ASP A 1068 -7.47 5.50 -18.54
C ASP A 1068 -7.42 6.91 -17.95
N THR A 1069 -8.10 7.10 -16.82
CA THR A 1069 -8.04 8.32 -16.01
C THR A 1069 -7.47 7.96 -14.64
N LEU A 1070 -6.29 8.48 -14.33
CA LEU A 1070 -5.58 8.21 -13.09
C LEU A 1070 -5.51 9.51 -12.26
N VAL A 1071 -6.02 9.46 -11.04
CA VAL A 1071 -5.94 10.50 -10.01
C VAL A 1071 -5.15 9.93 -8.86
N GLY A 1072 -3.94 10.44 -8.61
CA GLY A 1072 -3.11 10.01 -7.48
C GLY A 1072 -3.77 10.37 -6.15
N GLY A 1073 -4.11 11.66 -5.99
CA GLY A 1073 -4.68 12.19 -4.77
C GLY A 1073 -3.62 12.88 -3.92
N LYS A 1074 -3.70 12.73 -2.60
CA LYS A 1074 -2.75 13.33 -1.66
C LYS A 1074 -1.60 12.39 -1.36
N GLY A 1075 -0.40 12.76 -1.73
CA GLY A 1075 0.80 12.08 -1.27
C GLY A 1075 1.90 12.15 -2.31
N ASP A 1076 2.81 11.17 -2.26
CA ASP A 1076 3.80 10.99 -3.32
C ASP A 1076 3.41 9.76 -4.14
N ASP A 1077 2.71 9.97 -5.26
CA ASP A 1077 2.10 8.88 -6.02
C ASP A 1077 2.95 8.38 -7.19
N THR A 1078 2.71 7.14 -7.60
CA THR A 1078 3.27 6.55 -8.82
C THR A 1078 2.16 6.16 -9.78
N LEU A 1079 2.13 6.81 -10.94
CA LEU A 1079 1.11 6.65 -11.96
C LEU A 1079 1.71 6.01 -13.21
N ILE A 1080 1.07 4.96 -13.71
CA ILE A 1080 1.48 4.21 -14.92
C ILE A 1080 0.22 4.05 -15.77
N GLY A 1081 0.11 4.81 -16.85
CA GLY A 1081 -1.08 4.79 -17.71
C GLY A 1081 -1.17 3.50 -18.53
N GLY A 1082 -0.03 3.06 -19.06
CA GLY A 1082 0.08 1.89 -19.90
C GLY A 1082 -0.18 2.20 -21.38
N ALA A 1083 -1.07 1.44 -22.02
CA ALA A 1083 -1.32 1.51 -23.44
C ALA A 1083 -2.65 2.20 -23.75
N GLY A 1084 -2.59 3.45 -24.19
CA GLY A 1084 -3.71 4.18 -24.77
C GLY A 1084 -3.44 5.68 -24.74
N ASP A 1085 -4.50 6.48 -24.81
CA ASP A 1085 -4.43 7.93 -24.61
C ASP A 1085 -4.92 8.27 -23.19
N ASP A 1086 -4.00 8.30 -22.23
CA ASP A 1086 -4.33 8.38 -20.80
C ASP A 1086 -4.45 9.82 -20.29
N ILE A 1087 -5.21 9.99 -19.21
CA ILE A 1087 -5.39 11.27 -18.50
C ILE A 1087 -4.85 11.10 -17.08
N PHE A 1088 -3.78 11.83 -16.77
CA PHE A 1088 -3.30 11.99 -15.40
C PHE A 1088 -3.90 13.28 -14.85
N LYS A 1089 -4.76 13.17 -13.84
CA LYS A 1089 -5.58 14.29 -13.34
C LYS A 1089 -5.22 14.61 -11.89
N TRP A 1090 -5.21 15.91 -11.57
CA TRP A 1090 -5.12 16.44 -10.22
C TRP A 1090 -6.34 17.27 -9.88
N GLU A 1091 -6.87 17.06 -8.68
CA GLU A 1091 -8.02 17.75 -8.12
C GLU A 1091 -7.58 18.70 -6.99
N LEU A 1092 -8.48 19.62 -6.61
CA LEU A 1092 -8.22 20.53 -5.51
C LEU A 1092 -8.10 19.76 -4.19
N ASN A 1093 -7.07 20.07 -3.39
CA ASN A 1093 -6.67 19.40 -2.14
C ASN A 1093 -5.83 18.13 -2.29
N ASP A 1094 -5.42 17.78 -3.51
CA ASP A 1094 -4.35 16.80 -3.75
C ASP A 1094 -2.98 17.38 -3.37
N GLU A 1095 -2.83 18.71 -3.44
CA GLU A 1095 -1.54 19.36 -3.20
C GLU A 1095 -1.04 19.21 -1.75
N GLY A 1096 0.29 19.17 -1.63
CA GLY A 1096 0.97 19.28 -0.35
C GLY A 1096 1.02 20.72 0.17
N THR A 1097 2.07 21.03 0.93
CA THR A 1097 2.35 22.40 1.37
C THR A 1097 3.63 22.91 0.75
N ILE A 1098 3.84 24.22 0.70
CA ILE A 1098 5.13 24.77 0.21
C ILE A 1098 6.35 24.24 1.01
N ALA A 1099 6.15 23.88 2.28
CA ALA A 1099 7.22 23.32 3.12
C ALA A 1099 7.43 21.81 2.91
N ALA A 1100 6.40 21.10 2.47
CA ALA A 1100 6.40 19.68 2.15
C ALA A 1100 5.45 19.45 0.95
N PRO A 1101 5.93 19.73 -0.28
CA PRO A 1101 5.12 19.56 -1.48
C PRO A 1101 4.89 18.07 -1.74
N ALA A 1102 3.72 17.73 -2.28
CA ALA A 1102 3.44 16.39 -2.81
C ALA A 1102 4.25 16.17 -4.11
N ILE A 1103 4.73 14.94 -4.32
CA ILE A 1103 5.61 14.58 -5.44
C ILE A 1103 5.07 13.34 -6.17
N ASP A 1104 4.45 13.57 -7.32
CA ASP A 1104 3.90 12.49 -8.13
C ASP A 1104 4.80 12.16 -9.31
N THR A 1105 4.91 10.87 -9.60
CA THR A 1105 5.77 10.35 -10.66
C THR A 1105 4.93 9.60 -11.69
N ILE A 1106 4.96 10.07 -12.94
CA ILE A 1106 4.42 9.33 -14.09
C ILE A 1106 5.55 8.59 -14.77
N LYS A 1107 5.42 7.28 -14.98
CA LYS A 1107 6.51 6.44 -15.49
C LYS A 1107 6.58 6.27 -17.01
N ASP A 1108 5.50 6.58 -17.72
CA ASP A 1108 5.33 6.21 -19.13
C ASP A 1108 4.70 7.31 -20.02
N PHE A 1109 4.66 8.55 -19.53
CA PHE A 1109 4.01 9.67 -20.22
C PHE A 1109 4.48 9.85 -21.68
N GLY A 1110 3.60 9.57 -22.63
CA GLY A 1110 3.82 9.69 -24.08
C GLY A 1110 4.78 8.66 -24.67
N LEU A 1111 5.07 7.55 -23.96
CA LEU A 1111 6.00 6.51 -24.42
C LEU A 1111 5.36 5.39 -25.24
N GLY A 1112 4.03 5.39 -25.43
CA GLY A 1112 3.30 4.59 -26.44
C GLY A 1112 3.73 3.13 -26.49
N HIS A 1113 3.11 2.28 -25.67
CA HIS A 1113 3.31 0.83 -25.59
C HIS A 1113 2.84 0.05 -26.85
N GLY A 1114 3.26 0.46 -28.05
CA GLY A 1114 2.97 -0.19 -29.34
C GLY A 1114 1.90 0.47 -30.21
N ASP A 1115 1.30 1.54 -29.71
CA ASP A 1115 0.36 2.41 -30.40
C ASP A 1115 1.08 3.67 -30.94
N ALA A 1116 0.65 4.20 -32.10
CA ALA A 1116 1.27 5.37 -32.75
C ALA A 1116 0.53 6.70 -32.46
N SER A 1117 -0.47 6.66 -31.57
CA SER A 1117 -1.40 7.70 -31.11
C SER A 1117 -0.96 8.36 -29.80
N GLY A 1118 -0.42 7.59 -28.83
CA GLY A 1118 -0.20 7.92 -27.42
C GLY A 1118 -0.11 9.41 -27.08
N ALA A 1119 -1.28 10.02 -26.87
CA ALA A 1119 -1.47 11.43 -26.61
C ALA A 1119 -1.90 11.65 -25.17
N ASP A 1120 -1.11 11.14 -24.23
CA ASP A 1120 -1.30 11.30 -22.80
C ASP A 1120 -1.42 12.78 -22.42
N LYS A 1121 -2.25 13.03 -21.42
CA LYS A 1121 -2.58 14.39 -20.98
C LYS A 1121 -2.37 14.54 -19.49
N LEU A 1122 -1.82 15.68 -19.12
CA LEU A 1122 -1.86 16.20 -17.76
C LEU A 1122 -3.10 17.08 -17.65
N ASP A 1123 -3.99 16.78 -16.72
CA ASP A 1123 -5.16 17.61 -16.43
C ASP A 1123 -5.02 18.29 -15.07
N LEU A 1124 -4.79 19.60 -15.10
CA LEU A 1124 -4.62 20.45 -13.91
C LEU A 1124 -5.78 21.44 -13.77
N SER A 1125 -6.87 21.30 -14.54
CA SER A 1125 -7.96 22.28 -14.54
C SER A 1125 -8.66 22.40 -13.20
N GLU A 1126 -8.68 21.35 -12.39
CA GLU A 1126 -9.32 21.37 -11.06
C GLU A 1126 -8.33 21.71 -9.93
N LEU A 1127 -7.02 21.48 -10.13
CA LEU A 1127 -5.98 21.82 -9.16
C LEU A 1127 -5.67 23.32 -9.12
N LEU A 1128 -5.61 23.98 -10.28
CA LEU A 1128 -5.21 25.38 -10.36
C LEU A 1128 -6.37 26.31 -9.96
N VAL A 1129 -6.07 27.30 -9.11
CA VAL A 1129 -7.04 28.25 -8.59
C VAL A 1129 -6.67 29.68 -9.00
N GLY A 1130 -7.46 30.25 -9.92
CA GLY A 1130 -7.40 31.66 -10.30
C GLY A 1130 -6.51 31.99 -11.52
N GLU A 1131 -6.10 30.94 -12.24
CA GLU A 1131 -5.41 30.97 -13.53
C GLU A 1131 -6.33 31.36 -14.71
N ASP A 1132 -7.65 31.19 -14.54
CA ASP A 1132 -8.71 31.61 -15.48
C ASP A 1132 -8.88 33.14 -15.57
N ALA A 1133 -8.29 33.89 -14.63
CA ALA A 1133 -8.38 35.33 -14.58
C ALA A 1133 -7.77 35.98 -15.84
N ALA A 1134 -8.48 36.95 -16.42
CA ALA A 1134 -8.07 37.60 -17.67
C ALA A 1134 -6.65 38.22 -17.58
N GLY A 1135 -5.70 37.63 -18.30
CA GLY A 1135 -4.29 38.05 -18.32
C GLY A 1135 -3.41 37.42 -17.23
N ALA A 1136 -3.88 36.36 -16.56
CA ALA A 1136 -3.06 35.57 -15.66
C ALA A 1136 -1.86 34.95 -16.38
N ASP A 1137 -0.72 34.94 -15.70
CA ASP A 1137 0.56 34.46 -16.20
C ASP A 1137 0.78 33.03 -15.68
N LEU A 1138 0.61 32.01 -16.53
CA LEU A 1138 0.72 30.61 -16.12
C LEU A 1138 2.11 30.26 -15.57
N SER A 1139 3.16 31.02 -15.87
CA SER A 1139 4.47 30.84 -15.23
C SER A 1139 4.49 31.17 -13.73
N LYS A 1140 3.39 31.71 -13.18
CA LYS A 1140 3.16 31.87 -11.73
C LYS A 1140 2.58 30.64 -11.06
N PHE A 1141 2.12 29.68 -11.86
CA PHE A 1141 1.52 28.42 -11.42
C PHE A 1141 2.43 27.26 -11.78
N LEU A 1142 3.03 27.27 -12.98
CA LEU A 1142 3.82 26.15 -13.52
C LEU A 1142 5.26 26.56 -13.83
N HIS A 1143 6.22 25.71 -13.51
CA HIS A 1143 7.60 25.83 -13.94
C HIS A 1143 8.17 24.48 -14.36
N LEU A 1144 8.60 24.40 -15.62
CA LEU A 1144 9.15 23.18 -16.21
C LEU A 1144 10.68 23.22 -16.24
N SER A 1145 11.31 22.11 -15.87
CA SER A 1145 12.76 21.94 -15.90
C SER A 1145 13.14 20.49 -16.17
N GLY A 1146 14.34 20.26 -16.71
CA GLY A 1146 14.92 18.92 -16.74
C GLY A 1146 15.52 18.56 -15.37
N SER A 1147 15.51 17.28 -15.02
CA SER A 1147 16.24 16.75 -13.86
C SER A 1147 17.75 16.99 -13.96
N GLU A 1148 18.49 16.81 -12.86
CA GLU A 1148 19.94 17.00 -12.84
C GLU A 1148 20.70 16.05 -13.79
N ASP A 1149 20.17 14.84 -14.00
CA ASP A 1149 20.73 13.87 -14.95
C ASP A 1149 20.24 14.08 -16.40
N GLY A 1150 19.31 15.04 -16.58
CA GLY A 1150 18.75 15.44 -17.86
C GLY A 1150 17.81 14.43 -18.50
N LYS A 1151 17.38 13.39 -17.79
CA LYS A 1151 16.50 12.35 -18.36
C LYS A 1151 15.02 12.58 -18.12
N ASP A 1152 14.69 13.14 -16.97
CA ASP A 1152 13.32 13.33 -16.52
C ASP A 1152 12.91 14.79 -16.72
N THR A 1153 11.60 15.03 -16.87
CA THR A 1153 11.02 16.37 -16.83
C THR A 1153 10.32 16.57 -15.50
N VAL A 1154 10.63 17.69 -14.84
CA VAL A 1154 10.03 18.10 -13.56
C VAL A 1154 9.16 19.33 -13.80
N ILE A 1155 7.92 19.26 -13.35
CA ILE A 1155 6.94 20.34 -13.40
C ILE A 1155 6.64 20.72 -11.94
N ASN A 1156 7.09 21.90 -11.53
CA ASN A 1156 6.73 22.45 -10.23
C ASN A 1156 5.43 23.24 -10.37
N VAL A 1157 4.45 22.93 -9.53
CA VAL A 1157 3.08 23.44 -9.58
C VAL A 1157 2.74 24.17 -8.28
N SER A 1158 2.17 25.36 -8.39
CA SER A 1158 1.61 26.12 -7.27
C SER A 1158 0.11 26.28 -7.51
N SER A 1159 -0.72 25.59 -6.71
CA SER A 1159 -2.18 25.52 -6.89
C SER A 1159 -2.83 26.91 -6.83
N HIS A 1160 -2.37 27.79 -5.95
CA HIS A 1160 -2.92 29.15 -5.77
C HIS A 1160 -2.13 30.27 -6.44
N GLY A 1161 -1.10 29.90 -7.22
CA GLY A 1161 -0.17 30.84 -7.83
C GLY A 1161 0.76 31.52 -6.81
N GLY A 1162 1.95 31.92 -7.27
CA GLY A 1162 2.98 32.49 -6.38
C GLY A 1162 4.39 31.97 -6.64
N LEU A 1163 4.52 31.10 -7.64
CA LEU A 1163 5.79 30.50 -8.03
C LEU A 1163 6.83 31.57 -8.38
N ALA A 1164 8.02 31.44 -7.80
CA ALA A 1164 9.15 32.31 -8.10
C ALA A 1164 9.74 31.98 -9.47
N ALA A 1165 10.44 32.94 -10.09
CA ALA A 1165 10.98 32.77 -11.44
C ALA A 1165 12.04 31.65 -11.59
N ASN A 1166 12.61 31.19 -10.47
CA ASN A 1166 13.53 30.06 -10.39
C ASN A 1166 12.82 28.73 -10.07
N GLY A 1167 11.49 28.69 -10.07
CA GLY A 1167 10.69 27.49 -9.82
C GLY A 1167 10.52 27.10 -8.34
N THR A 1168 10.86 27.97 -7.38
CA THR A 1168 10.64 27.71 -5.94
C THR A 1168 9.30 28.24 -5.45
N GLY A 1169 8.73 27.63 -4.40
CA GLY A 1169 7.44 28.01 -3.83
C GLY A 1169 6.26 27.28 -4.46
N PHE A 1170 6.44 25.98 -4.74
CA PHE A 1170 5.42 25.06 -5.26
C PHE A 1170 4.87 24.21 -4.12
N ASP A 1171 3.63 23.74 -4.24
CA ASP A 1171 2.93 22.85 -3.32
C ASP A 1171 2.70 21.45 -3.92
N GLN A 1172 2.90 21.31 -5.23
CA GLN A 1172 2.88 20.06 -5.97
C GLN A 1172 4.08 19.97 -6.93
N GLN A 1173 4.65 18.78 -7.10
CA GLN A 1173 5.67 18.48 -8.10
C GLN A 1173 5.26 17.26 -8.91
N ILE A 1174 5.35 17.35 -10.23
CA ILE A 1174 5.06 16.25 -11.15
C ILE A 1174 6.36 15.88 -11.87
N VAL A 1175 6.75 14.61 -11.78
CA VAL A 1175 7.94 14.06 -12.40
C VAL A 1175 7.53 13.12 -13.53
N LEU A 1176 7.85 13.50 -14.77
CA LEU A 1176 7.70 12.64 -15.94
C LEU A 1176 9.00 11.87 -16.13
N LYS A 1177 8.99 10.61 -15.68
CA LYS A 1177 10.16 9.73 -15.69
C LYS A 1177 10.55 9.35 -17.11
N ASP A 1178 11.84 9.40 -17.42
CA ASP A 1178 12.40 9.06 -18.73
C ASP A 1178 11.81 9.86 -19.91
N VAL A 1179 11.18 11.01 -19.62
CA VAL A 1179 10.68 11.98 -20.61
C VAL A 1179 11.59 13.21 -20.60
N HIS A 1180 12.45 13.32 -21.62
CA HIS A 1180 13.35 14.46 -21.75
C HIS A 1180 12.55 15.74 -22.09
N LEU A 1181 12.89 16.85 -21.42
CA LEU A 1181 12.19 18.13 -21.59
C LEU A 1181 12.09 18.57 -23.05
N ASP A 1182 13.18 18.41 -23.82
CA ASP A 1182 13.19 18.77 -25.24
C ASP A 1182 12.23 17.96 -26.11
N ASP A 1183 11.95 16.72 -25.74
CA ASP A 1183 11.02 15.85 -26.46
C ASP A 1183 9.57 16.19 -26.11
N LEU A 1184 9.35 16.69 -24.89
CA LEU A 1184 8.05 17.13 -24.41
C LEU A 1184 7.61 18.47 -25.02
N VAL A 1185 8.48 19.48 -25.05
CA VAL A 1185 8.14 20.87 -25.47
C VAL A 1185 8.79 21.34 -26.78
N GLY A 1186 9.69 20.53 -27.38
CA GLY A 1186 10.24 20.67 -28.74
C GLY A 1186 11.48 21.58 -28.91
N VAL A 1187 12.68 21.00 -29.14
CA VAL A 1187 14.01 21.67 -29.20
C VAL A 1187 14.04 23.20 -29.42
N GLY A 1188 14.64 23.93 -28.47
CA GLY A 1188 14.85 25.38 -28.55
C GLY A 1188 13.72 26.22 -27.97
N HIS A 1189 12.93 25.65 -27.06
CA HIS A 1189 11.91 26.29 -26.23
C HIS A 1189 12.45 27.59 -25.60
N GLY A 1190 11.65 28.66 -25.66
CA GLY A 1190 12.01 29.95 -25.07
C GLY A 1190 11.80 29.98 -23.57
N ASN A 1191 11.06 30.97 -23.07
CA ASN A 1191 10.79 31.10 -21.63
C ASN A 1191 9.64 30.18 -21.17
N GLN A 1192 9.42 30.07 -19.86
CA GLN A 1192 8.38 29.20 -19.26
C GLN A 1192 7.00 29.35 -19.90
N ASN A 1193 6.58 30.57 -20.23
CA ASN A 1193 5.26 30.79 -20.87
C ASN A 1193 5.17 30.20 -22.28
N GLU A 1194 6.25 30.18 -23.04
CA GLU A 1194 6.27 29.51 -24.35
C GLU A 1194 6.21 27.98 -24.19
N MET A 1195 6.90 27.43 -23.20
CA MET A 1195 6.88 25.99 -22.91
C MET A 1195 5.48 25.52 -22.48
N ILE A 1196 4.86 26.21 -21.53
CA ILE A 1196 3.49 25.92 -21.07
C ILE A 1196 2.50 26.04 -22.22
N LYS A 1197 2.62 27.10 -23.04
CA LYS A 1197 1.77 27.27 -24.22
C LYS A 1197 1.93 26.12 -25.22
N ASN A 1198 3.15 25.63 -25.45
CA ASN A 1198 3.38 24.50 -26.34
C ASN A 1198 2.68 23.22 -25.83
N LEU A 1199 2.64 22.98 -24.52
CA LEU A 1199 1.92 21.86 -23.94
C LEU A 1199 0.40 21.95 -24.17
N ILE A 1200 -0.17 23.13 -23.96
CA ILE A 1200 -1.60 23.38 -24.20
C ILE A 1200 -1.92 23.24 -25.69
N ASP A 1201 -1.14 23.89 -26.58
CA ASP A 1201 -1.37 23.85 -28.03
C ASP A 1201 -1.16 22.44 -28.62
N SER A 1202 -0.33 21.61 -27.98
CA SER A 1202 -0.13 20.20 -28.35
C SER A 1202 -1.15 19.24 -27.72
N GLY A 1203 -2.03 19.74 -26.84
CA GLY A 1203 -3.05 18.96 -26.17
C GLY A 1203 -2.54 18.07 -25.04
N LYS A 1204 -1.29 18.26 -24.58
CA LYS A 1204 -0.66 17.50 -23.50
C LYS A 1204 -0.92 18.05 -22.10
N LEU A 1205 -1.43 19.28 -22.01
CA LEU A 1205 -1.78 19.94 -20.76
C LEU A 1205 -3.18 20.57 -20.89
N ASN A 1206 -4.05 20.25 -19.94
CA ASN A 1206 -5.36 20.85 -19.77
C ASN A 1206 -5.39 21.74 -18.52
N VAL A 1207 -5.92 22.96 -18.68
CA VAL A 1207 -6.09 24.00 -17.64
C VAL A 1207 -7.31 24.85 -18.01
N ASP A 1208 -7.93 25.58 -17.07
CA ASP A 1208 -9.13 26.38 -17.37
C ASP A 1208 -8.85 27.66 -18.19
N GLN A 1209 -7.58 28.04 -18.35
CA GLN A 1209 -7.20 29.23 -19.10
C GLN A 1209 -7.36 29.02 -20.63
N GLY A 1210 -8.36 29.68 -21.22
CA GLY A 1210 -8.71 29.59 -22.66
C GLY A 1210 -7.98 30.52 -23.64
#